data_AF-A0A7V8K114-F1
#
_entry.id   AF-A0A7V8K114-F1
#
_cell.length_a   1.000
_cell.length_b   1.000
_cell.length_c   1.000
_cell.angle_alpha   90.00
_cell.angle_beta   90.00
_cell.angle_gamma   90.00
#
_symmetry.space_group_name_H-M   'P 1'
#
loop_
_entity.id
_entity.type
_entity.pdbx_description
1 polymer ?
#
loop_
_entity_poly.entity_id
_entity_poly.type
_entity_poly.pdbx_seq_one_letter_code
_entity_poly.pdbx_strand_id
1 'polypeptide(L)'
;MRTSARGAATRFARQCEALGTRMTVLPEGRCTLALAPPERASRLAADVPALPEPAFARVAPLLAPRPEWLVDVLPPDSRHIAPIRFGPLELLGIRCAPTQISGRRMLWVESFWRAVEPVADDLRVQFRAMPMRSTHMPPWGESMDHDPCDWMWPTSRWQPGRIHRDRYGLRPPASSLLRSDVLQIEVRVVGSARPARLGEETEETVPAPEWPAQRLPVWCGLRASQVALPLPERPAPVLFALRPGASATPEPVWTAEALQRITRGQWLVEPPPDWLARSVVRGPKHMELLPAPALFVASDYQTLAAHERYSRPRSTVNWDRHLLLPGLQDQLAGAIVQHPVEGLAPDFPLLQVEDPIRAMLRLGAAARERYRGLLVGVTGTVGKSSTIAILRDLLPAQARVHTTIDNYNSRVGVPAMLASLGPDVDVCILEMAQSSLWMDRGPISLMARPHVAIVTEIGLSQTRQAVSVEQTAEYKSRIFLGLEPGGVAIVPDHIPCLLQTVQAAARTAGAVWVVGRGPQADVRVLGTEPEGHGCRVHIALRGRTHSYLFPVASEGLVRNSTLSFAALVAMGFDPEAACARMPGVRLPASVMHVQALRTESGVQATLIDDSWNAEVMSMRNAMAFVRDYGRGNGATPVARRIAMLGRIVNLDHAAEAMHRSLAAPLLDSGIEHVVTHGQEMRWLREEMPASMLGPHFESAAEAAGYLGAFLRDGDLLLVKGDRDRSDFGDIPELLQKL
;
A
#
# COMPACT_ATOMS: atom_id res chain seq x y z
N MET A 1 -49.08 -17.85 -37.47
CA MET A 1 -49.02 -19.31 -37.75
C MET A 1 -47.98 -19.94 -36.84
N ARG A 2 -48.38 -20.74 -35.85
CA ARG A 2 -47.45 -21.45 -34.96
C ARG A 2 -46.72 -22.53 -35.77
N THR A 3 -45.42 -22.37 -35.97
CA THR A 3 -44.57 -23.40 -36.59
C THR A 3 -44.61 -24.64 -35.71
N SER A 4 -45.08 -25.77 -36.23
CA SER A 4 -45.01 -27.03 -35.50
C SER A 4 -43.55 -27.39 -35.22
N ALA A 5 -43.27 -28.07 -34.10
CA ALA A 5 -41.91 -28.50 -33.75
C ALA A 5 -41.24 -29.30 -34.88
N ARG A 6 -42.04 -30.09 -35.61
CA ARG A 6 -41.61 -30.80 -36.83
C ARG A 6 -41.21 -29.85 -37.97
N GLY A 7 -41.93 -28.75 -38.15
CA GLY A 7 -41.61 -27.73 -39.14
C GLY A 7 -40.30 -26.98 -38.84
N ALA A 8 -39.99 -26.75 -37.57
CA ALA A 8 -38.69 -26.18 -37.15
C ALA A 8 -37.54 -27.16 -37.40
N ALA A 9 -37.71 -28.42 -36.98
CA ALA A 9 -36.74 -29.49 -37.18
C ALA A 9 -36.42 -29.75 -38.67
N THR A 10 -37.45 -29.73 -39.54
CA THR A 10 -37.28 -29.89 -40.99
C THR A 10 -36.48 -28.74 -41.61
N ARG A 11 -36.70 -27.52 -41.14
CA ARG A 11 -35.97 -26.34 -41.64
C ARG A 11 -34.50 -26.36 -41.21
N PHE A 12 -34.25 -26.74 -39.96
CA PHE A 12 -32.90 -26.91 -39.43
C PHE A 12 -32.14 -28.02 -40.17
N ALA A 13 -32.77 -29.18 -40.41
CA ALA A 13 -32.17 -30.27 -41.17
C ALA A 13 -31.75 -29.85 -42.60
N ARG A 14 -32.56 -29.03 -43.29
CA ARG A 14 -32.19 -28.46 -44.60
C ARG A 14 -30.97 -27.55 -44.55
N GLN A 15 -30.84 -26.74 -43.50
CA GLN A 15 -29.68 -25.87 -43.31
C GLN A 15 -28.42 -26.69 -43.06
N CYS A 16 -28.51 -27.75 -42.24
CA CYS A 16 -27.40 -28.66 -42.03
C CYS A 16 -26.99 -29.40 -43.31
N GLU A 17 -27.95 -29.80 -44.16
CA GLU A 17 -27.65 -30.45 -45.44
C GLU A 17 -26.90 -29.53 -46.40
N ALA A 18 -27.26 -28.23 -46.45
CA ALA A 18 -26.51 -27.23 -47.20
C ALA A 18 -25.05 -27.05 -46.71
N LEU A 19 -24.78 -27.42 -45.46
CA LEU A 19 -23.44 -27.43 -44.85
C LEU A 19 -22.77 -28.81 -44.92
N GLY A 20 -23.31 -29.75 -45.69
CA GLY A 20 -22.75 -31.09 -45.91
C GLY A 20 -23.09 -32.12 -44.83
N THR A 21 -24.03 -31.83 -43.94
CA THR A 21 -24.43 -32.72 -42.83
C THR A 21 -25.87 -33.17 -43.00
N ARG A 22 -26.07 -34.47 -43.29
CA ARG A 22 -27.43 -35.05 -43.41
C ARG A 22 -27.95 -35.52 -42.07
N MET A 23 -29.07 -34.94 -41.65
CA MET A 23 -29.78 -35.31 -40.42
C MET A 23 -31.13 -35.96 -40.76
N THR A 24 -31.56 -36.92 -39.94
CA THR A 24 -32.87 -37.55 -40.03
C THR A 24 -33.84 -36.87 -39.07
N VAL A 25 -34.94 -36.32 -39.59
CA VAL A 25 -35.97 -35.69 -38.76
C VAL A 25 -36.92 -36.75 -38.22
N LEU A 26 -37.06 -36.81 -36.90
CA LEU A 26 -37.96 -37.72 -36.18
C LEU A 26 -39.32 -37.05 -35.88
N PRO A 27 -40.34 -37.83 -35.47
CA PRO A 27 -41.58 -37.28 -34.92
C PRO A 27 -41.32 -36.32 -33.74
N GLU A 28 -42.27 -35.43 -33.46
CA GLU A 28 -42.24 -34.44 -32.35
C GLU A 28 -41.18 -33.32 -32.45
N GLY A 29 -40.44 -33.22 -33.56
CA GLY A 29 -39.48 -32.12 -33.78
C GLY A 29 -38.06 -32.39 -33.26
N ARG A 30 -37.70 -33.68 -33.10
CA ARG A 30 -36.33 -34.12 -32.83
C ARG A 30 -35.60 -34.42 -34.15
N CYS A 31 -34.28 -34.30 -34.16
CA CYS A 31 -33.41 -34.72 -35.27
C CYS A 31 -32.31 -35.64 -34.76
N THR A 32 -31.93 -36.64 -35.55
CA THR A 32 -30.77 -37.50 -35.28
C THR A 32 -29.73 -37.36 -36.38
N LEU A 33 -28.46 -37.47 -35.99
CA LEU A 33 -27.31 -37.46 -36.88
C LEU A 33 -26.47 -38.70 -36.57
N ALA A 34 -26.26 -39.54 -37.57
CA ALA A 34 -25.35 -40.68 -37.43
C ALA A 34 -23.92 -40.19 -37.66
N LEU A 35 -23.11 -40.14 -36.60
CA LEU A 35 -21.69 -39.83 -36.68
C LEU A 35 -20.93 -41.11 -37.02
N ALA A 36 -20.83 -41.43 -38.31
CA ALA A 36 -19.84 -42.40 -38.77
C ALA A 36 -18.55 -41.61 -39.06
N PRO A 37 -17.44 -41.80 -38.31
CA PRO A 37 -16.16 -41.28 -38.78
C PRO A 37 -15.92 -41.86 -40.18
N PRO A 38 -15.48 -41.06 -41.17
CA PRO A 38 -15.20 -41.61 -42.49
C PRO A 38 -14.20 -42.76 -42.33
N GLU A 39 -14.46 -43.89 -42.96
CA GLU A 39 -13.47 -44.95 -43.11
C GLU A 39 -12.21 -44.28 -43.69
N ARG A 40 -11.17 -44.14 -42.86
CA ARG A 40 -9.87 -43.79 -43.38
C ARG A 40 -9.49 -44.95 -44.28
N ALA A 41 -9.44 -44.70 -45.59
CA ALA A 41 -8.69 -45.55 -46.47
C ALA A 41 -7.33 -45.78 -45.79
N SER A 42 -7.07 -47.01 -45.39
CA SER A 42 -5.71 -47.41 -45.07
C SER A 42 -4.94 -47.07 -46.34
N ARG A 43 -4.16 -45.98 -46.29
CA ARG A 43 -3.04 -45.85 -47.20
C ARG A 43 -2.15 -47.03 -46.81
N LEU A 44 -2.36 -48.17 -47.47
CA LEU A 44 -1.26 -49.07 -47.77
C LEU A 44 -0.18 -48.13 -48.27
N ALA A 45 0.83 -47.98 -47.43
CA ALA A 45 1.99 -47.19 -47.77
C ALA A 45 2.41 -47.68 -49.16
N ALA A 46 2.50 -46.77 -50.13
CA ALA A 46 3.47 -46.98 -51.19
C ALA A 46 4.77 -47.38 -50.48
N ASP A 47 5.56 -48.30 -51.05
CA ASP A 47 6.88 -48.66 -50.54
C ASP A 47 7.75 -47.40 -50.41
N VAL A 48 7.56 -46.69 -49.30
CA VAL A 48 8.44 -45.66 -48.81
C VAL A 48 9.56 -46.51 -48.23
N PRO A 49 10.78 -46.45 -48.80
CA PRO A 49 11.91 -47.14 -48.18
C PRO A 49 11.88 -46.75 -46.72
N ALA A 50 11.86 -47.76 -45.83
CA ALA A 50 11.76 -47.53 -44.41
C ALA A 50 12.76 -46.43 -44.07
N LEU A 51 12.26 -45.25 -43.72
CA LEU A 51 13.11 -44.26 -43.07
C LEU A 51 13.71 -45.06 -41.93
N PRO A 52 15.06 -45.17 -41.84
CA PRO A 52 15.65 -45.88 -40.72
C PRO A 52 14.92 -45.36 -39.50
N GLU A 53 14.32 -46.27 -38.71
CA GLU A 53 13.66 -45.87 -37.49
C GLU A 53 14.62 -44.89 -36.84
N PRO A 54 14.23 -43.62 -36.62
CA PRO A 54 15.08 -42.76 -35.84
C PRO A 54 15.31 -43.61 -34.60
N ALA A 55 16.56 -43.93 -34.32
CA ALA A 55 16.92 -44.53 -33.06
C ALA A 55 16.59 -43.42 -32.04
N PHE A 56 15.30 -43.28 -31.71
CA PHE A 56 14.88 -42.68 -30.48
C PHE A 56 15.51 -43.62 -29.49
N ALA A 57 16.66 -43.21 -28.96
CA ALA A 57 17.25 -43.84 -27.80
C ALA A 57 16.07 -44.08 -26.86
N ARG A 58 15.72 -45.36 -26.61
CA ARG A 58 14.66 -45.69 -25.66
C ARG A 58 14.91 -44.78 -24.46
N VAL A 59 13.95 -43.93 -24.14
CA VAL A 59 14.07 -43.02 -23.01
C VAL A 59 14.17 -43.92 -21.78
N ALA A 60 15.39 -44.27 -21.41
CA ALA A 60 15.64 -45.06 -20.24
C ALA A 60 15.23 -44.20 -19.04
N PRO A 61 14.66 -44.80 -17.98
CA PRO A 61 14.43 -44.07 -16.74
C PRO A 61 15.73 -43.41 -16.33
N LEU A 62 15.70 -42.11 -16.07
CA LEU A 62 16.88 -41.43 -15.55
C LEU A 62 17.32 -42.14 -14.27
N LEU A 63 18.61 -42.45 -14.19
CA LEU A 63 19.23 -43.11 -13.03
C LEU A 63 19.68 -42.08 -11.98
N ALA A 64 19.89 -40.84 -12.40
CA ALA A 64 20.29 -39.72 -11.57
C ALA A 64 19.53 -38.45 -12.02
N PRO A 65 19.27 -37.49 -11.10
CA PRO A 65 18.69 -36.22 -11.48
C PRO A 65 19.66 -35.47 -12.38
N ARG A 66 19.13 -34.73 -13.36
CA ARG A 66 19.97 -33.86 -14.15
C ARG A 66 20.55 -32.73 -13.30
N PRO A 67 21.82 -32.31 -13.52
CA PRO A 67 22.44 -31.26 -12.72
C PRO A 67 21.63 -29.97 -12.67
N GLU A 68 20.94 -29.60 -13.76
CA GLU A 68 20.13 -28.38 -13.81
C GLU A 68 18.87 -28.40 -12.93
N TRP A 69 18.45 -29.56 -12.42
CA TRP A 69 17.35 -29.71 -11.45
C TRP A 69 17.82 -29.69 -9.99
N LEU A 70 19.13 -29.60 -9.77
CA LEU A 70 19.69 -29.49 -8.43
C LEU A 70 20.36 -28.13 -8.28
N VAL A 71 20.30 -27.58 -7.07
CA VAL A 71 21.07 -26.40 -6.70
C VAL A 71 21.68 -26.59 -5.33
N ASP A 72 22.91 -26.12 -5.14
CA ASP A 72 23.54 -26.14 -3.82
C ASP A 72 23.13 -24.93 -2.99
N VAL A 73 22.91 -23.80 -3.67
CA VAL A 73 22.60 -22.51 -3.06
C VAL A 73 21.45 -21.84 -3.81
N LEU A 74 20.45 -21.36 -3.08
CA LEU A 74 19.32 -20.65 -3.66
C LEU A 74 19.77 -19.34 -4.32
N PRO A 75 19.28 -19.00 -5.53
CA PRO A 75 19.48 -17.67 -6.10
C PRO A 75 19.03 -16.56 -5.12
N PRO A 76 19.78 -15.45 -4.96
CA PRO A 76 19.39 -14.38 -4.02
C PRO A 76 17.99 -13.80 -4.29
N ASP A 77 17.62 -13.68 -5.55
CA ASP A 77 16.34 -13.17 -6.06
C ASP A 77 15.17 -14.17 -5.95
N SER A 78 15.40 -15.36 -5.38
CA SER A 78 14.33 -16.31 -5.07
C SER A 78 14.06 -16.44 -3.56
N ARG A 79 14.82 -15.74 -2.70
CA ARG A 79 14.75 -15.86 -1.23
C ARG A 79 13.76 -14.89 -0.58
N HIS A 80 12.68 -14.58 -1.29
CA HIS A 80 11.68 -13.59 -0.86
C HIS A 80 10.56 -14.17 0.01
N ILE A 81 10.65 -15.46 0.36
CA ILE A 81 9.69 -16.16 1.21
C ILE A 81 10.44 -16.87 2.33
N ALA A 82 9.82 -16.93 3.51
CA ALA A 82 10.22 -17.92 4.51
C ALA A 82 9.89 -19.33 3.98
N PRO A 83 10.65 -20.37 4.36
CA PRO A 83 10.33 -21.74 3.97
C PRO A 83 8.88 -22.14 4.32
N ILE A 84 8.17 -22.75 3.37
CA ILE A 84 6.77 -23.15 3.53
C ILE A 84 6.66 -24.67 3.35
N ARG A 85 6.16 -25.37 4.37
CA ARG A 85 5.99 -26.82 4.35
C ARG A 85 4.64 -27.23 3.76
N PHE A 86 4.67 -28.19 2.83
CA PHE A 86 3.56 -28.90 2.23
C PHE A 86 3.79 -30.41 2.40
N GLY A 87 3.42 -30.94 3.58
CA GLY A 87 3.68 -32.34 3.92
C GLY A 87 5.18 -32.67 3.92
N PRO A 88 5.64 -33.63 3.08
CA PRO A 88 7.06 -34.01 3.02
C PRO A 88 7.91 -33.05 2.17
N LEU A 89 7.29 -32.07 1.49
CA LEU A 89 7.98 -31.06 0.70
C LEU A 89 8.01 -29.72 1.42
N GLU A 90 9.07 -28.97 1.19
CA GLU A 90 9.24 -27.62 1.69
C GLU A 90 9.69 -26.70 0.55
N LEU A 91 8.91 -25.66 0.28
CA LEU A 91 9.26 -24.61 -0.67
C LEU A 91 10.23 -23.63 -0.01
N LEU A 92 11.47 -23.58 -0.50
CA LEU A 92 12.54 -22.75 0.04
C LEU A 92 12.68 -21.40 -0.66
N GLY A 93 12.26 -21.32 -1.92
CA GLY A 93 12.37 -20.10 -2.71
C GLY A 93 11.60 -20.18 -4.01
N ILE A 94 11.30 -19.01 -4.57
CA ILE A 94 10.56 -18.87 -5.81
C ILE A 94 10.90 -17.55 -6.49
N ARG A 95 10.94 -17.54 -7.82
CA ARG A 95 10.98 -16.32 -8.63
C ARG A 95 10.15 -16.47 -9.90
N CYS A 96 9.75 -15.34 -10.46
CA CYS A 96 8.91 -15.29 -11.65
C CYS A 96 9.52 -14.42 -12.74
N ALA A 97 9.34 -14.82 -14.00
CA ALA A 97 9.80 -14.07 -15.15
C ALA A 97 8.75 -14.05 -16.30
N PRO A 98 8.44 -12.88 -16.88
CA PRO A 98 8.92 -11.56 -16.48
C PRO A 98 8.17 -11.02 -15.24
N THR A 99 8.81 -10.12 -14.48
CA THR A 99 8.19 -9.43 -13.33
C THR A 99 7.21 -8.33 -13.73
N GLN A 100 7.32 -7.84 -14.98
CA GLN A 100 6.32 -7.04 -15.66
C GLN A 100 5.94 -7.71 -16.98
N ILE A 101 4.66 -8.02 -17.13
CA ILE A 101 4.09 -8.69 -18.27
C ILE A 101 3.40 -7.65 -19.15
N SER A 102 3.78 -7.59 -20.42
CA SER A 102 3.11 -6.76 -21.44
C SER A 102 2.41 -7.65 -22.45
N GLY A 103 1.11 -7.43 -22.63
CA GLY A 103 0.25 -8.24 -23.49
C GLY A 103 0.06 -9.68 -23.01
N ARG A 104 -0.43 -10.52 -23.92
CA ARG A 104 -0.65 -11.94 -23.65
C ARG A 104 0.62 -12.74 -23.91
N ARG A 105 1.31 -13.16 -22.84
CA ARG A 105 2.46 -14.07 -22.92
C ARG A 105 2.54 -14.97 -21.72
N MET A 106 3.43 -15.95 -21.79
CA MET A 106 3.65 -16.94 -20.75
C MET A 106 4.37 -16.31 -19.53
N LEU A 107 3.94 -16.65 -18.31
CA LEU A 107 4.62 -16.31 -17.06
C LEU A 107 5.36 -17.53 -16.51
N TRP A 108 6.69 -17.47 -16.44
CA TRP A 108 7.52 -18.56 -15.93
C TRP A 108 7.66 -18.46 -14.42
N VAL A 109 7.47 -19.59 -13.74
CA VAL A 109 7.73 -19.79 -12.32
C VAL A 109 8.93 -20.70 -12.19
N GLU A 110 9.93 -20.27 -11.43
CA GLU A 110 11.06 -21.09 -11.03
C GLU A 110 11.01 -21.23 -9.51
N SER A 111 10.91 -22.47 -9.04
CA SER A 111 10.70 -22.80 -7.63
C SER A 111 11.76 -23.77 -7.12
N PHE A 112 12.09 -23.66 -5.84
CA PHE A 112 13.17 -24.40 -5.21
C PHE A 112 12.65 -25.10 -3.98
N TRP A 113 12.77 -26.41 -3.95
CA TRP A 113 12.11 -27.30 -3.01
C TRP A 113 13.11 -28.20 -2.30
N ARG A 114 12.74 -28.65 -1.11
CA ARG A 114 13.46 -29.68 -0.36
C ARG A 114 12.48 -30.73 0.11
N ALA A 115 12.83 -32.01 -0.08
CA ALA A 115 12.19 -33.08 0.67
C ALA A 115 12.74 -33.04 2.11
N VAL A 116 11.86 -32.90 3.10
CA VAL A 116 12.27 -32.92 4.52
C VAL A 116 12.33 -34.33 5.08
N GLU A 117 11.59 -35.25 4.45
CA GLU A 117 11.53 -36.68 4.73
C GLU A 117 11.31 -37.44 3.42
N PRO A 118 11.55 -38.77 3.37
CA PRO A 118 11.29 -39.56 2.17
C PRO A 118 9.85 -39.36 1.68
N VAL A 119 9.70 -39.06 0.40
CA VAL A 119 8.40 -38.81 -0.23
C VAL A 119 7.83 -40.15 -0.71
N ALA A 120 6.70 -40.58 -0.13
CA ALA A 120 6.14 -41.91 -0.40
C ALA A 120 5.41 -42.02 -1.76
N ASP A 121 4.89 -40.91 -2.29
CA ASP A 121 4.14 -40.83 -3.54
C ASP A 121 4.64 -39.71 -4.43
N ASP A 122 4.38 -39.81 -5.73
CA ASP A 122 4.58 -38.68 -6.61
C ASP A 122 3.55 -37.59 -6.31
N LEU A 123 4.07 -36.43 -5.96
CA LEU A 123 3.35 -35.22 -5.58
C LEU A 123 3.42 -34.24 -6.73
N ARG A 124 2.26 -33.71 -7.07
CA ARG A 124 2.09 -32.72 -8.13
C ARG A 124 2.09 -31.33 -7.53
N VAL A 125 2.72 -30.40 -8.23
CA VAL A 125 2.76 -29.00 -7.85
C VAL A 125 1.84 -28.23 -8.78
N GLN A 126 1.01 -27.37 -8.20
CA GLN A 126 0.13 -26.48 -8.95
C GLN A 126 0.48 -25.05 -8.59
N PHE A 127 0.88 -24.28 -9.60
CA PHE A 127 1.03 -22.84 -9.49
C PHE A 127 -0.12 -22.14 -10.22
N ARG A 128 -0.59 -21.04 -9.63
CA ARG A 128 -1.56 -20.14 -10.26
C ARG A 128 -1.09 -18.70 -10.13
N ALA A 129 -1.35 -17.87 -11.14
CA ALA A 129 -1.18 -16.43 -11.02
C ALA A 129 -2.56 -15.78 -10.84
N MET A 130 -2.84 -15.33 -9.61
CA MET A 130 -4.12 -14.80 -9.18
C MET A 130 -4.21 -13.30 -9.49
N PRO A 131 -5.22 -12.84 -10.26
CA PRO A 131 -5.50 -11.41 -10.36
C PRO A 131 -5.85 -10.82 -9.00
N MET A 132 -5.30 -9.63 -8.72
CA MET A 132 -5.49 -8.97 -7.43
C MET A 132 -6.59 -7.91 -7.44
N ARG A 133 -6.91 -7.33 -8.61
CA ARG A 133 -7.95 -6.30 -8.74
C ARG A 133 -9.13 -6.77 -9.58
N SER A 134 -8.87 -7.53 -10.63
CA SER A 134 -9.91 -8.00 -11.55
C SER A 134 -10.80 -9.04 -10.87
N THR A 135 -12.10 -8.82 -10.96
CA THR A 135 -13.13 -9.78 -10.53
C THR A 135 -13.56 -10.74 -11.64
N HIS A 136 -13.11 -10.51 -12.88
CA HIS A 136 -13.55 -11.25 -14.07
C HIS A 136 -12.44 -12.02 -14.79
N MET A 137 -11.17 -11.65 -14.59
CA MET A 137 -10.05 -12.38 -15.16
C MET A 137 -9.82 -13.66 -14.34
N PRO A 138 -9.82 -14.86 -14.96
CA PRO A 138 -9.51 -16.07 -14.23
C PRO A 138 -8.00 -16.16 -13.91
N PRO A 139 -7.61 -17.00 -12.94
CA PRO A 139 -6.19 -17.25 -12.65
C PRO A 139 -5.45 -17.77 -13.89
N TRP A 140 -4.18 -17.38 -14.02
CA TRP A 140 -3.31 -17.99 -15.03
C TRP A 140 -2.85 -19.36 -14.53
N GLY A 141 -2.70 -20.31 -15.45
CA GLY A 141 -2.39 -21.69 -15.07
C GLY A 141 -3.59 -22.46 -14.48
N GLU A 142 -4.82 -22.04 -14.79
CA GLU A 142 -5.99 -22.83 -14.46
C GLU A 142 -5.93 -24.19 -15.20
N SER A 143 -6.14 -25.29 -14.46
CA SER A 143 -5.98 -26.68 -14.93
C SER A 143 -4.58 -27.01 -15.48
N MET A 144 -3.55 -26.36 -14.93
CA MET A 144 -2.14 -26.57 -15.27
C MET A 144 -1.37 -27.10 -14.05
N ASP A 145 -1.74 -28.27 -13.56
CA ASP A 145 -0.98 -29.01 -12.55
C ASP A 145 0.08 -29.90 -13.24
N HIS A 146 1.25 -30.02 -12.65
CA HIS A 146 2.36 -30.76 -13.25
C HIS A 146 3.16 -31.57 -12.23
N ASP A 147 3.80 -32.62 -12.74
CA ASP A 147 4.85 -33.33 -12.04
C ASP A 147 6.14 -32.50 -12.12
N PRO A 148 6.80 -32.21 -10.99
CA PRO A 148 8.06 -31.47 -11.00
C PRO A 148 9.11 -32.10 -11.92
N CYS A 149 9.98 -31.26 -12.48
CA CYS A 149 11.02 -31.70 -13.43
C CYS A 149 10.44 -32.37 -14.70
N ASP A 150 9.26 -31.92 -15.15
CA ASP A 150 8.55 -32.43 -16.32
C ASP A 150 8.51 -33.96 -16.32
N TRP A 151 7.98 -34.59 -15.26
CA TRP A 151 7.81 -36.06 -15.12
C TRP A 151 9.11 -36.91 -15.23
N MET A 152 10.26 -36.29 -15.50
CA MET A 152 11.53 -36.96 -15.70
C MET A 152 12.23 -37.31 -14.37
N TRP A 153 11.93 -36.59 -13.29
CA TRP A 153 12.46 -36.83 -11.96
C TRP A 153 11.40 -36.70 -10.85
N PRO A 154 10.57 -37.73 -10.66
CA PRO A 154 9.42 -37.68 -9.75
C PRO A 154 9.80 -37.40 -8.29
N THR A 155 8.89 -36.80 -7.53
CA THR A 155 9.16 -36.39 -6.13
C THR A 155 9.46 -37.55 -5.21
N SER A 156 8.94 -38.76 -5.47
CA SER A 156 9.31 -39.97 -4.72
C SER A 156 10.81 -40.29 -4.79
N ARG A 157 11.52 -39.79 -5.81
CA ARG A 157 12.97 -39.95 -6.00
C ARG A 157 13.78 -38.77 -5.46
N TRP A 158 13.13 -37.78 -4.84
CA TRP A 158 13.85 -36.65 -4.27
C TRP A 158 14.54 -37.07 -2.98
N GLN A 159 15.80 -36.67 -2.85
CA GLN A 159 16.61 -37.06 -1.69
C GLN A 159 16.38 -36.06 -0.55
N PRO A 160 16.07 -36.52 0.66
CA PRO A 160 15.92 -35.62 1.80
C PRO A 160 17.14 -34.71 1.98
N GLY A 161 16.89 -33.43 2.23
CA GLY A 161 17.95 -32.43 2.41
C GLY A 161 18.51 -31.81 1.14
N ARG A 162 18.39 -32.44 -0.04
CA ARG A 162 18.80 -31.83 -1.32
C ARG A 162 17.79 -30.78 -1.78
N ILE A 163 18.29 -29.74 -2.46
CA ILE A 163 17.44 -28.71 -3.06
C ILE A 163 17.18 -29.06 -4.52
N HIS A 164 15.92 -29.32 -4.82
CA HIS A 164 15.40 -29.59 -6.14
C HIS A 164 14.83 -28.31 -6.74
N ARG A 165 15.09 -28.08 -8.02
CA ARG A 165 14.63 -26.92 -8.77
C ARG A 165 13.60 -27.36 -9.79
N ASP A 166 12.47 -26.67 -9.79
CA ASP A 166 11.38 -26.87 -10.73
C ASP A 166 11.12 -25.60 -11.54
N ARG A 167 10.76 -25.76 -12.82
CA ARG A 167 10.47 -24.65 -13.74
C ARG A 167 9.16 -24.95 -14.44
N TYR A 168 8.21 -24.04 -14.32
CA TYR A 168 6.88 -24.23 -14.89
C TYR A 168 6.35 -22.98 -15.58
N GLY A 169 5.53 -23.19 -16.60
CA GLY A 169 4.91 -22.11 -17.35
C GLY A 169 3.42 -21.94 -17.07
N LEU A 170 3.03 -20.77 -16.56
CA LEU A 170 1.63 -20.36 -16.39
C LEU A 170 1.06 -19.73 -17.67
N ARG A 171 0.15 -20.46 -18.33
CA ARG A 171 -0.53 -19.97 -19.53
C ARG A 171 -1.52 -18.85 -19.16
N PRO A 172 -1.53 -17.72 -19.90
CA PRO A 172 -2.51 -16.67 -19.70
C PRO A 172 -3.90 -17.07 -20.21
N PRO A 173 -4.97 -16.44 -19.69
CA PRO A 173 -6.33 -16.63 -20.19
C PRO A 173 -6.47 -16.12 -21.64
N ALA A 174 -7.68 -16.29 -22.19
CA ALA A 174 -8.03 -15.72 -23.47
C ALA A 174 -7.85 -14.19 -23.47
N SER A 175 -7.39 -13.62 -24.59
CA SER A 175 -7.12 -12.18 -24.71
C SER A 175 -8.34 -11.30 -24.36
N SER A 176 -9.55 -11.78 -24.64
CA SER A 176 -10.82 -11.09 -24.30
C SER A 176 -11.04 -10.91 -22.80
N LEU A 177 -10.47 -11.78 -21.96
CA LEU A 177 -10.56 -11.75 -20.50
C LEU A 177 -9.36 -11.04 -19.85
N LEU A 178 -8.31 -10.77 -20.61
CA LEU A 178 -7.08 -10.16 -20.10
C LEU A 178 -7.35 -8.70 -19.71
N ARG A 179 -6.98 -8.32 -18.48
CA ARG A 179 -7.08 -6.94 -17.97
C ARG A 179 -5.76 -6.56 -17.28
N SER A 180 -5.37 -5.29 -17.37
CA SER A 180 -4.19 -4.81 -16.65
C SER A 180 -4.42 -4.97 -15.15
N ASP A 181 -3.48 -5.62 -14.47
CA ASP A 181 -3.64 -6.01 -13.07
C ASP A 181 -2.27 -6.23 -12.40
N VAL A 182 -2.27 -6.66 -11.15
CA VAL A 182 -1.16 -7.32 -10.50
C VAL A 182 -1.55 -8.77 -10.29
N LEU A 183 -0.63 -9.68 -10.62
CA LEU A 183 -0.80 -11.11 -10.40
C LEU A 183 -0.02 -11.52 -9.15
N GLN A 184 -0.67 -12.24 -8.24
CA GLN A 184 -0.04 -12.86 -7.08
C GLN A 184 0.11 -14.37 -7.31
N ILE A 185 1.26 -14.94 -6.96
CA ILE A 185 1.46 -16.38 -7.09
C ILE A 185 0.77 -17.12 -5.95
N GLU A 186 0.00 -18.14 -6.30
CA GLU A 186 -0.55 -19.14 -5.40
C GLU A 186 0.08 -20.50 -5.74
N VAL A 187 0.44 -21.26 -4.71
CA VAL A 187 0.99 -22.62 -4.83
C VAL A 187 0.14 -23.61 -4.05
N ARG A 188 -0.04 -24.79 -4.61
CA ARG A 188 -0.69 -25.95 -4.00
C ARG A 188 0.14 -27.20 -4.31
N VAL A 189 0.17 -28.14 -3.39
CA VAL A 189 0.74 -29.48 -3.61
C VAL A 189 -0.40 -30.48 -3.47
N VAL A 190 -0.44 -31.47 -4.36
CA VAL A 190 -1.48 -32.49 -4.42
C VAL A 190 -0.82 -33.86 -4.53
N GLY A 191 -1.25 -34.82 -3.72
CA GLY A 191 -0.80 -36.21 -3.83
C GLY A 191 -1.49 -36.98 -4.95
N SER A 192 -1.13 -38.24 -5.07
CA SER A 192 -1.80 -39.18 -5.98
C SER A 192 -2.94 -39.91 -5.25
N ALA A 193 -4.08 -40.12 -5.92
CA ALA A 193 -5.17 -40.94 -5.36
C ALA A 193 -4.72 -42.40 -5.33
N ARG A 194 -4.99 -43.11 -4.22
CA ARG A 194 -4.64 -44.52 -4.06
C ARG A 194 -5.90 -45.38 -3.97
N PRO A 195 -5.91 -46.59 -4.57
CA PRO A 195 -6.94 -47.58 -4.25
C PRO A 195 -6.82 -47.99 -2.77
N ALA A 196 -7.95 -48.13 -2.06
CA ALA A 196 -7.94 -48.39 -0.61
C ALA A 196 -7.21 -49.70 -0.24
N ARG A 197 -7.16 -50.71 -1.12
CA ARG A 197 -6.36 -51.93 -0.97
C ARG A 197 -5.99 -52.52 -2.34
N LEU A 198 -4.75 -52.99 -2.51
CA LEU A 198 -4.39 -53.85 -3.65
C LEU A 198 -4.99 -55.25 -3.41
N GLY A 199 -6.08 -55.59 -4.11
CA GLY A 199 -6.57 -56.97 -4.22
C GLY A 199 -8.03 -57.25 -3.84
N GLU A 200 -8.84 -56.26 -3.46
CA GLU A 200 -10.29 -56.43 -3.26
C GLU A 200 -11.04 -55.58 -4.30
N GLU A 201 -12.07 -56.16 -4.95
CA GLU A 201 -12.92 -55.53 -5.99
C GLU A 201 -13.88 -54.46 -5.41
N THR A 202 -13.38 -53.58 -4.54
CA THR A 202 -14.14 -52.43 -4.04
C THR A 202 -13.49 -51.13 -4.52
N GLU A 203 -14.23 -50.36 -5.33
CA GLU A 203 -13.88 -49.03 -5.87
C GLU A 203 -13.83 -47.93 -4.78
N GLU A 204 -13.40 -48.23 -3.56
CA GLU A 204 -13.13 -47.18 -2.58
C GLU A 204 -11.72 -46.61 -2.83
N THR A 205 -11.64 -45.47 -3.50
CA THR A 205 -10.41 -44.68 -3.61
C THR A 205 -10.23 -43.82 -2.36
N VAL A 206 -9.06 -43.93 -1.72
CA VAL A 206 -8.66 -42.96 -0.69
C VAL A 206 -8.35 -41.65 -1.41
N PRO A 207 -9.02 -40.53 -1.05
CA PRO A 207 -8.76 -39.25 -1.68
C PRO A 207 -7.30 -38.86 -1.50
N ALA A 208 -6.70 -38.33 -2.57
CA ALA A 208 -5.32 -37.87 -2.54
C ALA A 208 -5.11 -36.85 -1.40
N PRO A 209 -4.00 -36.94 -0.66
CA PRO A 209 -3.68 -35.90 0.32
C PRO A 209 -3.51 -34.56 -0.42
N GLU A 210 -4.26 -33.55 0.00
CA GLU A 210 -4.20 -32.21 -0.55
C GLU A 210 -3.78 -31.22 0.53
N TRP A 211 -2.73 -30.45 0.26
CA TRP A 211 -2.29 -29.41 1.17
C TRP A 211 -2.93 -28.06 0.78
N PRO A 212 -3.37 -27.26 1.76
CA PRO A 212 -4.09 -26.02 1.49
C PRO A 212 -3.23 -25.06 0.66
N ALA A 213 -3.85 -24.46 -0.35
CA ALA A 213 -3.19 -23.49 -1.22
C ALA A 213 -2.64 -22.30 -0.41
N GLN A 214 -1.43 -21.87 -0.73
CA GLN A 214 -0.76 -20.75 -0.09
C GLN A 214 -0.53 -19.64 -1.11
N ARG A 215 -0.95 -18.43 -0.75
CA ARG A 215 -0.63 -17.22 -1.53
C ARG A 215 0.71 -16.67 -1.09
N LEU A 216 1.62 -16.52 -2.05
CA LEU A 216 2.99 -16.10 -1.82
C LEU A 216 3.10 -14.58 -1.99
N PRO A 217 3.97 -13.90 -1.23
CA PRO A 217 4.30 -12.49 -1.41
C PRO A 217 5.18 -12.29 -2.66
N VAL A 218 4.70 -12.75 -3.82
CA VAL A 218 5.38 -12.72 -5.11
C VAL A 218 4.40 -12.15 -6.10
N TRP A 219 4.74 -10.99 -6.68
CA TRP A 219 3.85 -10.22 -7.53
C TRP A 219 4.47 -9.92 -8.88
N CYS A 220 3.67 -10.03 -9.92
CA CYS A 220 4.02 -9.63 -11.27
C CYS A 220 3.02 -8.57 -11.75
N GLY A 221 3.50 -7.45 -12.30
CA GLY A 221 2.60 -6.48 -12.91
C GLY A 221 2.15 -6.97 -14.29
N LEU A 222 0.89 -6.73 -14.65
CA LEU A 222 0.31 -7.09 -15.93
C LEU A 222 -0.25 -5.84 -16.62
N ARG A 223 0.19 -5.61 -17.86
CA ARG A 223 -0.35 -4.61 -18.77
C ARG A 223 -1.02 -5.32 -19.94
N ALA A 224 -2.35 -5.44 -19.90
CA ALA A 224 -3.10 -6.15 -20.93
C ALA A 224 -3.05 -5.45 -22.29
N SER A 225 -3.03 -4.11 -22.30
CA SER A 225 -2.81 -3.29 -23.50
C SER A 225 -1.60 -2.37 -23.30
N GLN A 226 -0.93 -2.02 -24.41
CA GLN A 226 0.14 -1.01 -24.42
C GLN A 226 -0.40 0.44 -24.36
N VAL A 227 -1.72 0.62 -24.24
CA VAL A 227 -2.41 1.87 -24.61
C VAL A 227 -2.59 2.86 -23.44
N ALA A 228 -2.30 2.47 -22.19
CA ALA A 228 -2.41 3.43 -21.10
C ALA A 228 -1.29 4.48 -21.20
N LEU A 229 -1.60 5.64 -21.79
CA LEU A 229 -0.69 6.78 -21.87
C LEU A 229 -0.16 7.06 -20.45
N PRO A 230 1.16 7.12 -20.23
CA PRO A 230 1.71 7.47 -18.92
C PRO A 230 1.16 8.83 -18.46
N LEU A 231 0.82 8.98 -17.17
CA LEU A 231 0.33 10.26 -16.63
C LEU A 231 1.20 11.47 -16.95
N PRO A 232 2.55 11.40 -17.01
CA PRO A 232 3.35 12.56 -17.37
C PRO A 232 3.16 13.06 -18.81
N GLU A 233 2.45 12.28 -19.63
CA GLU A 233 2.09 12.59 -21.01
C GLU A 233 0.59 12.89 -21.14
N ARG A 234 -0.21 12.69 -20.08
CA ARG A 234 -1.64 13.06 -20.04
C ARG A 234 -1.79 14.55 -19.74
N PRO A 235 -2.84 15.21 -20.26
CA PRO A 235 -3.18 16.56 -19.85
C PRO A 235 -3.61 16.60 -18.38
N ALA A 236 -3.48 17.77 -17.76
CA ALA A 236 -4.00 18.03 -16.42
C ALA A 236 -5.48 17.63 -16.31
N PRO A 237 -5.94 17.15 -15.12
CA PRO A 237 -7.35 16.90 -14.91
C PRO A 237 -8.15 18.20 -15.02
N VAL A 238 -9.30 18.14 -15.68
CA VAL A 238 -10.28 19.23 -15.64
C VAL A 238 -10.91 19.27 -14.25
N LEU A 239 -10.64 20.35 -13.52
CA LEU A 239 -11.17 20.55 -12.17
C LEU A 239 -12.69 20.59 -12.17
N PHE A 240 -13.33 20.03 -11.15
CA PHE A 240 -14.77 19.90 -11.04
C PHE A 240 -15.47 21.24 -11.18
N ALA A 241 -14.94 22.28 -10.53
CA ALA A 241 -15.43 23.65 -10.61
C ALA A 241 -15.45 24.25 -12.03
N LEU A 242 -14.70 23.66 -12.98
CA LEU A 242 -14.64 24.08 -14.39
C LEU A 242 -15.47 23.18 -15.31
N ARG A 243 -16.11 22.12 -14.80
CA ARG A 243 -16.89 21.18 -15.63
C ARG A 243 -18.28 21.77 -15.91
N PRO A 244 -18.80 21.69 -17.15
CA PRO A 244 -20.16 22.12 -17.44
C PRO A 244 -21.20 21.41 -16.56
N GLY A 245 -22.10 22.17 -15.93
CA GLY A 245 -23.14 21.63 -15.04
C GLY A 245 -22.69 21.29 -13.61
N ALA A 246 -21.43 21.53 -13.25
CA ALA A 246 -20.94 21.33 -11.90
C ALA A 246 -21.58 22.31 -10.91
N SER A 247 -22.13 21.79 -9.81
CA SER A 247 -22.66 22.61 -8.73
C SER A 247 -21.54 23.14 -7.82
N ALA A 248 -21.73 24.36 -7.29
CA ALA A 248 -20.89 24.89 -6.21
C ALA A 248 -21.10 24.11 -4.90
N THR A 249 -22.28 23.53 -4.68
CA THR A 249 -22.54 22.67 -3.51
C THR A 249 -21.91 21.29 -3.71
N PRO A 250 -21.18 20.77 -2.71
CA PRO A 250 -20.64 19.42 -2.78
C PRO A 250 -21.75 18.38 -2.96
N GLU A 251 -21.47 17.33 -3.72
CA GLU A 251 -22.40 16.21 -3.84
C GLU A 251 -22.42 15.37 -2.55
N PRO A 252 -23.52 14.71 -2.21
CA PRO A 252 -23.53 13.77 -1.09
C PRO A 252 -22.57 12.60 -1.37
N VAL A 253 -21.90 12.13 -0.33
CA VAL A 253 -21.01 10.97 -0.44
C VAL A 253 -21.84 9.69 -0.45
N TRP A 254 -22.92 9.65 0.34
CA TRP A 254 -23.82 8.50 0.43
C TRP A 254 -25.29 8.90 0.52
N THR A 255 -26.12 8.11 -0.16
CA THR A 255 -27.58 8.05 0.01
C THR A 255 -27.95 6.82 0.83
N ALA A 256 -29.16 6.81 1.41
CA ALA A 256 -29.66 5.68 2.19
C ALA A 256 -29.68 4.36 1.40
N GLU A 257 -30.15 4.41 0.16
CA GLU A 257 -30.20 3.27 -0.76
C GLU A 257 -28.79 2.73 -1.06
N ALA A 258 -27.83 3.62 -1.33
CA ALA A 258 -26.46 3.22 -1.60
C ALA A 258 -25.83 2.52 -0.39
N LEU A 259 -26.06 3.05 0.82
CA LEU A 259 -25.57 2.42 2.05
C LEU A 259 -26.15 1.02 2.21
N GLN A 260 -27.47 0.87 2.15
CA GLN A 260 -28.14 -0.43 2.31
C GLN A 260 -27.62 -1.45 1.29
N ARG A 261 -27.51 -1.06 0.02
CA ARG A 261 -27.04 -1.94 -1.06
C ARG A 261 -25.57 -2.37 -0.86
N ILE A 262 -24.69 -1.46 -0.44
CA ILE A 262 -23.24 -1.74 -0.32
C ILE A 262 -22.93 -2.52 0.95
N THR A 263 -23.53 -2.13 2.08
CA THR A 263 -23.26 -2.75 3.37
C THR A 263 -24.02 -4.07 3.52
N ARG A 264 -25.17 -4.20 2.84
CA ARG A 264 -26.20 -5.24 3.06
C ARG A 264 -26.81 -5.16 4.46
N GLY A 265 -26.81 -3.98 5.05
CA GLY A 265 -27.44 -3.72 6.34
C GLY A 265 -28.95 -3.58 6.25
N GLN A 266 -29.59 -3.54 7.41
CA GLN A 266 -31.01 -3.29 7.57
C GLN A 266 -31.19 -1.98 8.35
N TRP A 267 -32.02 -1.07 7.83
CA TRP A 267 -32.42 0.12 8.58
C TRP A 267 -33.34 -0.30 9.72
N LEU A 268 -32.92 -0.03 10.96
CA LEU A 268 -33.76 -0.13 12.15
C LEU A 268 -34.66 1.10 12.28
N VAL A 269 -34.11 2.24 11.89
CA VAL A 269 -34.82 3.50 11.75
C VAL A 269 -34.48 4.03 10.36
N GLU A 270 -35.48 4.13 9.49
CA GLU A 270 -35.27 4.60 8.13
C GLU A 270 -35.00 6.11 8.10
N PRO A 271 -34.05 6.56 7.26
CA PRO A 271 -33.81 7.97 7.06
C PRO A 271 -34.96 8.64 6.26
N PRO A 272 -35.18 9.96 6.43
CA PRO A 272 -36.13 10.70 5.61
C PRO A 272 -35.72 10.72 4.11
N PRO A 273 -36.65 10.99 3.17
CA PRO A 273 -36.39 10.90 1.73
C PRO A 273 -35.19 11.73 1.22
N ASP A 274 -34.96 12.92 1.77
CA ASP A 274 -33.87 13.83 1.37
C ASP A 274 -32.57 13.63 2.17
N TRP A 275 -32.46 12.51 2.89
CA TRP A 275 -31.31 12.21 3.73
C TRP A 275 -30.04 11.97 2.94
N LEU A 276 -28.93 12.50 3.46
CA LEU A 276 -27.60 12.28 2.91
C LEU A 276 -26.53 12.29 3.99
N ALA A 277 -25.39 11.66 3.68
CA ALA A 277 -24.16 11.82 4.44
C ALA A 277 -23.04 12.37 3.55
N ARG A 278 -22.27 13.32 4.08
CA ARG A 278 -21.09 13.91 3.40
C ARG A 278 -19.77 13.35 3.87
N SER A 279 -19.77 12.56 4.94
CA SER A 279 -18.57 11.91 5.44
C SER A 279 -18.93 10.66 6.24
N VAL A 280 -17.95 9.80 6.44
CA VAL A 280 -18.03 8.61 7.29
C VAL A 280 -16.98 8.75 8.38
N VAL A 281 -17.43 8.83 9.63
CA VAL A 281 -16.61 9.10 10.80
C VAL A 281 -16.65 7.94 11.77
N ARG A 282 -15.68 7.88 12.69
CA ARG A 282 -15.65 6.86 13.74
C ARG A 282 -15.46 7.44 15.13
N GLY A 283 -15.37 8.76 15.28
CA GLY A 283 -15.13 9.38 16.58
C GLY A 283 -15.20 10.89 16.53
N PRO A 284 -15.32 11.56 17.69
CA PRO A 284 -15.57 13.01 17.78
C PRO A 284 -14.53 13.85 17.04
N LYS A 285 -13.24 13.58 17.24
CA LYS A 285 -12.14 14.29 16.55
C LYS A 285 -12.27 14.25 15.01
N HIS A 286 -12.85 13.19 14.45
CA HIS A 286 -13.04 13.12 12.99
C HIS A 286 -14.26 13.90 12.51
N MET A 287 -15.27 14.10 13.36
CA MET A 287 -16.43 14.93 13.04
C MET A 287 -16.02 16.40 12.87
N GLU A 288 -15.04 16.86 13.65
CA GLU A 288 -14.47 18.22 13.53
C GLU A 288 -13.66 18.43 12.25
N LEU A 289 -13.08 17.35 11.71
CA LEU A 289 -12.13 17.40 10.59
C LEU A 289 -12.77 17.06 9.23
N LEU A 290 -14.00 16.55 9.21
CA LEU A 290 -14.68 16.12 7.99
C LEU A 290 -16.02 16.83 7.79
N PRO A 291 -16.51 16.97 6.54
CA PRO A 291 -17.75 17.68 6.26
C PRO A 291 -18.98 17.04 6.93
N ALA A 292 -19.80 17.88 7.56
CA ALA A 292 -21.13 17.52 8.07
C ALA A 292 -22.20 17.57 6.94
N PRO A 293 -23.31 16.80 7.04
CA PRO A 293 -23.63 15.86 8.11
C PRO A 293 -22.87 14.54 7.96
N ALA A 294 -22.39 14.00 9.08
CA ALA A 294 -21.51 12.83 9.13
C ALA A 294 -22.26 11.54 9.51
N LEU A 295 -21.91 10.42 8.87
CA LEU A 295 -22.40 9.09 9.24
C LEU A 295 -21.41 8.42 10.20
N PHE A 296 -21.86 8.07 11.40
CA PHE A 296 -20.99 7.48 12.42
C PHE A 296 -20.92 5.95 12.29
N VAL A 297 -19.72 5.38 12.27
CA VAL A 297 -19.52 3.92 12.32
C VAL A 297 -19.13 3.53 13.73
N ALA A 298 -20.08 2.98 14.47
CA ALA A 298 -19.85 2.46 15.81
C ALA A 298 -19.32 1.03 15.74
N SER A 299 -18.28 0.74 16.51
CA SER A 299 -17.75 -0.60 16.70
C SER A 299 -17.17 -0.71 18.10
N ASP A 300 -16.98 -1.93 18.58
CA ASP A 300 -16.10 -2.19 19.71
C ASP A 300 -14.61 -2.23 19.28
N TYR A 301 -13.72 -2.31 20.27
CA TYR A 301 -12.29 -2.44 20.03
C TYR A 301 -11.92 -3.78 19.37
N GLN A 302 -12.57 -4.88 19.74
CA GLN A 302 -12.28 -6.23 19.26
C GLN A 302 -12.50 -6.34 17.76
N THR A 303 -13.63 -5.84 17.27
CA THR A 303 -13.99 -5.77 15.85
C THR A 303 -12.95 -4.95 15.10
N LEU A 304 -12.58 -3.76 15.60
CA LEU A 304 -11.52 -2.97 15.00
C LEU A 304 -10.17 -3.72 14.97
N ALA A 305 -9.76 -4.30 16.09
CA ALA A 305 -8.48 -4.97 16.25
C ALA A 305 -8.34 -6.17 15.30
N ALA A 306 -9.43 -6.91 15.06
CA ALA A 306 -9.48 -8.00 14.10
C ALA A 306 -9.17 -7.51 12.67
N HIS A 307 -9.77 -6.38 12.24
CA HIS A 307 -9.53 -5.80 10.92
C HIS A 307 -8.17 -5.13 10.78
N GLU A 308 -7.66 -4.50 11.84
CA GLU A 308 -6.29 -3.96 11.90
C GLU A 308 -5.24 -5.07 12.02
N ARG A 309 -5.64 -6.33 12.32
CA ARG A 309 -4.76 -7.46 12.63
C ARG A 309 -3.65 -7.08 13.61
N TYR A 310 -4.02 -6.46 14.72
CA TYR A 310 -3.07 -6.24 15.80
C TYR A 310 -2.55 -7.59 16.30
N SER A 311 -1.23 -7.77 16.31
CA SER A 311 -0.58 -9.05 16.67
C SER A 311 -0.89 -9.50 18.11
N ARG A 312 -1.35 -8.58 18.96
CA ARG A 312 -2.01 -8.85 20.24
C ARG A 312 -3.08 -7.76 20.45
N PRO A 313 -4.33 -8.10 20.82
CA PRO A 313 -5.24 -7.11 21.39
C PRO A 313 -4.54 -6.48 22.59
N ARG A 314 -4.58 -5.16 22.75
CA ARG A 314 -4.17 -4.55 24.02
C ARG A 314 -5.18 -5.03 25.05
N SER A 315 -4.84 -6.04 25.86
CA SER A 315 -5.77 -6.75 26.76
C SER A 315 -6.44 -5.85 27.80
N THR A 316 -5.96 -4.61 27.96
CA THR A 316 -6.51 -3.58 28.86
C THR A 316 -7.40 -2.55 28.15
N VAL A 317 -7.51 -2.58 26.82
CA VAL A 317 -8.31 -1.63 26.03
C VAL A 317 -9.59 -2.32 25.58
N ASN A 318 -10.70 -2.00 26.25
CA ASN A 318 -12.02 -2.55 25.94
C ASN A 318 -13.05 -1.41 25.87
N TRP A 319 -12.93 -0.55 24.86
CA TRP A 319 -13.92 0.50 24.60
C TRP A 319 -14.96 0.03 23.59
N ASP A 320 -16.16 0.59 23.72
CA ASP A 320 -17.26 0.43 22.77
C ASP A 320 -17.76 1.81 22.33
N ARG A 321 -17.70 2.09 21.02
CA ARG A 321 -18.15 3.38 20.46
C ARG A 321 -19.66 3.47 20.27
N HIS A 322 -20.41 2.37 20.41
CA HIS A 322 -21.88 2.44 20.42
C HIS A 322 -22.37 3.33 21.58
N LEU A 323 -21.68 3.28 22.73
CA LEU A 323 -22.00 4.05 23.93
C LEU A 323 -21.83 5.57 23.76
N LEU A 324 -21.12 6.02 22.71
CA LEU A 324 -20.97 7.45 22.43
C LEU A 324 -22.15 8.03 21.66
N LEU A 325 -22.94 7.19 20.97
CA LEU A 325 -23.97 7.66 20.05
C LEU A 325 -25.03 8.55 20.70
N PRO A 326 -25.58 8.23 21.90
CA PRO A 326 -26.61 9.07 22.51
C PRO A 326 -26.17 10.52 22.74
N GLY A 327 -24.89 10.75 23.06
CA GLY A 327 -24.33 12.09 23.26
C GLY A 327 -23.90 12.80 21.97
N LEU A 328 -23.85 12.11 20.84
CA LEU A 328 -23.38 12.64 19.56
C LEU A 328 -24.49 12.78 18.51
N GLN A 329 -25.65 12.17 18.72
CA GLN A 329 -26.70 12.00 17.70
C GLN A 329 -27.15 13.31 17.03
N ASP A 330 -27.24 14.42 17.79
CA ASP A 330 -27.68 15.72 17.27
C ASP A 330 -26.72 16.34 16.24
N GLN A 331 -25.49 15.82 16.15
CA GLN A 331 -24.46 16.27 15.22
C GLN A 331 -24.26 15.32 14.03
N LEU A 332 -25.02 14.21 13.99
CA LEU A 332 -24.83 13.13 13.04
C LEU A 332 -26.00 13.04 12.06
N ALA A 333 -25.72 12.61 10.83
CA ALA A 333 -26.75 12.21 9.88
C ALA A 333 -27.46 10.92 10.36
N GLY A 334 -26.74 10.06 11.06
CA GLY A 334 -27.18 8.72 11.45
C GLY A 334 -25.98 7.87 11.86
N ALA A 335 -26.21 6.58 12.10
CA ALA A 335 -25.15 5.65 12.47
C ALA A 335 -25.25 4.28 11.78
N ILE A 336 -24.09 3.66 11.54
CA ILE A 336 -23.92 2.25 11.25
C ILE A 336 -23.53 1.56 12.55
N VAL A 337 -24.30 0.55 12.96
CA VAL A 337 -24.15 -0.16 14.25
C VAL A 337 -24.18 -1.67 14.08
N GLN A 338 -23.65 -2.39 15.05
CA GLN A 338 -23.70 -3.85 15.08
C GLN A 338 -25.02 -4.38 15.67
N HIS A 339 -25.59 -3.64 16.62
CA HIS A 339 -26.82 -3.95 17.32
C HIS A 339 -27.57 -2.65 17.65
N PRO A 340 -28.86 -2.73 18.04
CA PRO A 340 -29.60 -1.58 18.55
C PRO A 340 -28.87 -0.87 19.70
N VAL A 341 -29.08 0.44 19.82
CA VAL A 341 -28.46 1.30 20.85
C VAL A 341 -29.56 2.08 21.54
N GLU A 342 -29.58 2.04 22.87
CA GLU A 342 -30.56 2.75 23.70
C GLU A 342 -30.24 4.25 23.81
N GLY A 343 -31.24 5.07 24.10
CA GLY A 343 -31.07 6.53 24.30
C GLY A 343 -30.97 7.37 23.01
N LEU A 344 -31.29 6.78 21.86
CA LEU A 344 -31.40 7.48 20.58
C LEU A 344 -32.82 8.03 20.35
N ALA A 345 -32.92 9.15 19.64
CA ALA A 345 -34.19 9.71 19.21
C ALA A 345 -34.93 8.71 18.28
N PRO A 346 -36.27 8.61 18.35
CA PRO A 346 -37.04 7.62 17.58
C PRO A 346 -36.89 7.74 16.06
N ASP A 347 -36.51 8.91 15.56
CA ASP A 347 -36.31 9.24 14.15
C ASP A 347 -34.82 9.29 13.74
N PHE A 348 -33.89 8.97 14.65
CA PHE A 348 -32.46 8.97 14.34
C PHE A 348 -32.09 7.80 13.39
N PRO A 349 -31.61 8.07 12.16
CA PRO A 349 -31.36 7.02 11.18
C PRO A 349 -30.29 6.02 11.65
N LEU A 350 -30.65 4.73 11.67
CA LEU A 350 -29.84 3.67 12.26
C LEU A 350 -29.76 2.45 11.35
N LEU A 351 -28.59 2.22 10.75
CA LEU A 351 -28.31 1.09 9.87
C LEU A 351 -27.60 -0.03 10.63
N GLN A 352 -28.28 -1.14 10.86
CA GLN A 352 -27.68 -2.32 11.48
C GLN A 352 -26.95 -3.19 10.45
N VAL A 353 -25.74 -3.62 10.79
CA VAL A 353 -24.91 -4.54 10.01
C VAL A 353 -24.26 -5.57 10.92
N GLU A 354 -23.81 -6.69 10.37
CA GLU A 354 -23.08 -7.73 11.15
C GLU A 354 -21.72 -7.22 11.65
N ASP A 355 -21.01 -6.43 10.82
CA ASP A 355 -19.64 -5.99 11.08
C ASP A 355 -19.47 -4.54 10.56
N PRO A 356 -19.58 -3.53 11.45
CA PRO A 356 -19.52 -2.11 11.09
C PRO A 356 -18.22 -1.70 10.41
N ILE A 357 -17.09 -2.30 10.81
CA ILE A 357 -15.79 -2.01 10.20
C ILE A 357 -15.74 -2.56 8.78
N ARG A 358 -16.18 -3.80 8.54
CA ARG A 358 -16.28 -4.37 7.19
C ARG A 358 -17.24 -3.59 6.30
N ALA A 359 -18.37 -3.12 6.84
CA ALA A 359 -19.29 -2.24 6.13
C ALA A 359 -18.55 -0.98 5.64
N MET A 360 -17.78 -0.32 6.51
CA MET A 360 -16.96 0.83 6.13
C MET A 360 -15.88 0.49 5.10
N LEU A 361 -15.21 -0.67 5.19
CA LEU A 361 -14.24 -1.09 4.17
C LEU A 361 -14.92 -1.25 2.79
N ARG A 362 -16.14 -1.80 2.75
CA ARG A 362 -16.94 -1.90 1.52
C ARG A 362 -17.33 -0.53 0.98
N LEU A 363 -17.70 0.40 1.85
CA LEU A 363 -17.96 1.80 1.46
C LEU A 363 -16.72 2.44 0.86
N GLY A 364 -15.54 2.25 1.45
CA GLY A 364 -14.28 2.74 0.90
C GLY A 364 -13.97 2.18 -0.50
N ALA A 365 -14.15 0.87 -0.69
CA ALA A 365 -13.98 0.24 -2.00
C ALA A 365 -14.98 0.77 -3.04
N ALA A 366 -16.26 0.90 -2.67
CA ALA A 366 -17.30 1.44 -3.55
C ALA A 366 -17.06 2.92 -3.90
N ALA A 367 -16.60 3.72 -2.94
CA ALA A 367 -16.23 5.11 -3.16
C ALA A 367 -15.08 5.23 -4.15
N ARG A 368 -14.04 4.40 -4.01
CA ARG A 368 -12.94 4.39 -4.95
C ARG A 368 -13.35 3.94 -6.36
N GLU A 369 -14.29 3.00 -6.47
CA GLU A 369 -14.80 2.53 -7.76
C GLU A 369 -15.62 3.62 -8.50
N ARG A 370 -16.39 4.45 -7.79
CA ARG A 370 -17.10 5.60 -8.38
C ARG A 370 -16.19 6.80 -8.67
N TYR A 371 -15.06 6.92 -7.97
CA TYR A 371 -14.16 8.06 -8.08
C TYR A 371 -13.55 8.20 -9.49
N ARG A 372 -13.44 9.44 -9.98
CA ARG A 372 -12.92 9.77 -11.32
C ARG A 372 -11.77 10.78 -11.30
N GLY A 373 -11.46 11.38 -10.16
CA GLY A 373 -10.30 12.27 -10.01
C GLY A 373 -8.99 11.51 -9.91
N LEU A 374 -7.91 12.24 -9.61
CA LEU A 374 -6.58 11.66 -9.43
C LEU A 374 -6.32 11.32 -7.97
N LEU A 375 -5.54 10.27 -7.72
CA LEU A 375 -5.22 9.82 -6.37
C LEU A 375 -3.71 9.72 -6.21
N VAL A 376 -3.18 10.32 -5.16
CA VAL A 376 -1.78 10.26 -4.78
C VAL A 376 -1.65 9.44 -3.50
N GLY A 377 -0.87 8.35 -3.55
CA GLY A 377 -0.51 7.58 -2.36
C GLY A 377 0.87 8.00 -1.86
N VAL A 378 1.03 8.28 -0.58
CA VAL A 378 2.30 8.70 0.03
C VAL A 378 2.68 7.74 1.15
N THR A 379 3.88 7.16 1.08
CA THR A 379 4.45 6.35 2.16
C THR A 379 5.89 6.74 2.42
N GLY A 380 6.44 6.32 3.54
CA GLY A 380 7.82 6.61 3.94
C GLY A 380 8.03 6.40 5.43
N THR A 381 9.29 6.33 5.86
CA THR A 381 9.62 6.33 7.30
C THR A 381 9.31 7.70 7.89
N VAL A 382 9.84 8.78 7.30
CA VAL A 382 9.57 10.18 7.67
C VAL A 382 9.12 10.99 6.45
N GLY A 383 8.56 12.20 6.66
CA GLY A 383 8.23 13.15 5.58
C GLY A 383 6.86 12.98 4.90
N LYS A 384 6.07 11.97 5.30
CA LYS A 384 4.73 11.70 4.72
C LYS A 384 3.79 12.90 4.85
N SER A 385 3.51 13.33 6.08
CA SER A 385 2.53 14.38 6.36
C SER A 385 2.98 15.75 5.82
N SER A 386 4.29 16.06 5.85
CA SER A 386 4.84 17.25 5.18
C SER A 386 4.64 17.21 3.67
N THR A 387 4.93 16.06 3.02
CA THR A 387 4.74 15.90 1.57
C THR A 387 3.28 16.08 1.17
N ILE A 388 2.35 15.55 1.96
CA ILE A 388 0.90 15.71 1.76
C ILE A 388 0.49 17.19 1.89
N ALA A 389 0.94 17.87 2.95
CA ALA A 389 0.64 19.29 3.16
C ALA A 389 1.18 20.17 2.02
N ILE A 390 2.44 19.95 1.61
CA ILE A 390 3.04 20.66 0.48
C ILE A 390 2.26 20.38 -0.79
N LEU A 391 1.94 19.10 -1.09
CA LEU A 391 1.21 18.74 -2.30
C LEU A 391 -0.19 19.37 -2.35
N ARG A 392 -0.89 19.41 -1.22
CA ARG A 392 -2.19 20.08 -1.10
C ARG A 392 -2.09 21.57 -1.43
N ASP A 393 -1.10 22.26 -0.87
CA ASP A 393 -0.95 23.71 -1.04
C ASP A 393 -0.40 24.08 -2.43
N LEU A 394 0.23 23.13 -3.13
CA LEU A 394 0.66 23.28 -4.52
C LEU A 394 -0.46 23.07 -5.55
N LEU A 395 -1.62 22.52 -5.16
CA LEU A 395 -2.77 22.41 -6.06
C LEU A 395 -3.42 23.78 -6.32
N PRO A 396 -4.10 23.98 -7.47
CA PRO A 396 -4.85 25.21 -7.72
C PRO A 396 -5.92 25.44 -6.66
N ALA A 397 -6.17 26.69 -6.25
CA ALA A 397 -7.12 27.03 -5.18
C ALA A 397 -8.56 26.54 -5.43
N GLN A 398 -8.94 26.38 -6.70
CA GLN A 398 -10.24 25.88 -7.15
C GLN A 398 -10.34 24.34 -7.18
N ALA A 399 -9.25 23.61 -6.93
CA ALA A 399 -9.26 22.15 -6.89
C ALA A 399 -9.94 21.66 -5.60
N ARG A 400 -10.88 20.72 -5.74
CA ARG A 400 -11.47 20.03 -4.58
C ARG A 400 -10.50 18.92 -4.14
N VAL A 401 -9.96 19.04 -2.93
CA VAL A 401 -8.94 18.11 -2.42
C VAL A 401 -9.49 17.32 -1.23
N HIS A 402 -9.38 16.00 -1.30
CA HIS A 402 -9.62 15.09 -0.18
C HIS A 402 -8.28 14.55 0.30
N THR A 403 -7.97 14.62 1.58
CA THR A 403 -6.66 14.18 2.08
C THR A 403 -6.79 13.41 3.37
N THR A 404 -5.86 12.50 3.64
CA THR A 404 -5.76 11.85 4.97
C THR A 404 -5.75 12.91 6.06
N ILE A 405 -6.58 12.68 7.07
CA ILE A 405 -6.65 13.44 8.31
C ILE A 405 -6.09 12.60 9.45
N ASP A 406 -5.52 13.27 10.45
CA ASP A 406 -5.00 12.64 11.67
C ASP A 406 -4.13 11.41 11.36
N ASN A 407 -4.42 10.25 11.97
CA ASN A 407 -3.69 9.00 11.76
C ASN A 407 -4.47 7.97 10.90
N TYR A 408 -5.37 8.42 10.01
CA TYR A 408 -6.11 7.53 9.09
C TYR A 408 -5.24 7.04 7.91
N ASN A 409 -4.11 6.42 8.27
CA ASN A 409 -3.10 5.90 7.35
C ASN A 409 -2.92 4.38 7.48
N SER A 410 -3.64 3.73 8.40
CA SER A 410 -3.65 2.30 8.67
C SER A 410 -4.50 1.50 7.66
N ARG A 411 -4.58 0.18 7.85
CA ARG A 411 -5.34 -0.71 6.97
C ARG A 411 -6.84 -0.46 7.03
N VAL A 412 -7.34 0.00 8.17
CA VAL A 412 -8.73 0.44 8.31
C VAL A 412 -8.86 1.94 8.07
N GLY A 413 -7.84 2.73 8.42
CA GLY A 413 -7.81 4.19 8.23
C GLY A 413 -7.90 4.61 6.75
N VAL A 414 -7.13 3.99 5.87
CA VAL A 414 -7.14 4.32 4.43
C VAL A 414 -8.53 4.08 3.80
N PRO A 415 -9.18 2.92 4.01
CA PRO A 415 -10.55 2.70 3.54
C PRO A 415 -11.58 3.63 4.20
N ALA A 416 -11.38 4.04 5.46
CA ALA A 416 -12.24 5.03 6.10
C ALA A 416 -12.13 6.41 5.42
N MET A 417 -10.92 6.83 5.04
CA MET A 417 -10.74 8.03 4.22
C MET A 417 -11.43 7.89 2.87
N LEU A 418 -11.26 6.75 2.20
CA LEU A 418 -11.95 6.49 0.94
C LEU A 418 -13.47 6.48 1.10
N ALA A 419 -14.01 5.99 2.22
CA ALA A 419 -15.45 6.00 2.47
C ALA A 419 -16.02 7.42 2.56
N SER A 420 -15.20 8.43 2.85
CA SER A 420 -15.56 9.85 2.82
C SER A 420 -15.22 10.55 1.51
N LEU A 421 -14.70 9.83 0.50
CA LEU A 421 -14.29 10.42 -0.78
C LEU A 421 -15.52 10.75 -1.62
N GLY A 422 -15.76 12.04 -1.86
CA GLY A 422 -16.81 12.54 -2.76
C GLY A 422 -16.52 12.29 -4.24
N PRO A 423 -17.56 12.13 -5.09
CA PRO A 423 -17.38 11.96 -6.54
C PRO A 423 -16.89 13.24 -7.24
N ASP A 424 -17.11 14.38 -6.61
CA ASP A 424 -16.78 15.74 -7.05
C ASP A 424 -15.35 16.17 -6.66
N VAL A 425 -14.61 15.33 -5.93
CA VAL A 425 -13.21 15.59 -5.56
C VAL A 425 -12.30 15.48 -6.79
N ASP A 426 -11.41 16.45 -6.97
CA ASP A 426 -10.45 16.47 -8.08
C ASP A 426 -9.20 15.65 -7.79
N VAL A 427 -8.67 15.79 -6.57
CA VAL A 427 -7.45 15.11 -6.13
C VAL A 427 -7.64 14.53 -4.73
N CYS A 428 -7.36 13.24 -4.60
CA CYS A 428 -7.34 12.52 -3.33
C CYS A 428 -5.88 12.24 -2.93
N ILE A 429 -5.43 12.67 -1.75
CA ILE A 429 -4.07 12.47 -1.27
C ILE A 429 -4.11 11.59 -0.02
N LEU A 430 -3.60 10.36 -0.11
CA LEU A 430 -3.67 9.38 0.97
C LEU A 430 -2.29 9.08 1.55
N GLU A 431 -2.14 9.29 2.85
CA GLU A 431 -1.04 8.74 3.62
C GLU A 431 -1.24 7.23 3.81
N MET A 432 -0.22 6.44 3.55
CA MET A 432 -0.23 4.98 3.75
C MET A 432 0.92 4.57 4.66
N ALA A 433 0.61 4.19 5.89
CA ALA A 433 1.56 3.63 6.82
C ALA A 433 2.05 2.24 6.38
N GLN A 434 3.16 1.79 6.96
CA GLN A 434 3.68 0.45 6.68
C GLN A 434 2.68 -0.66 7.02
N SER A 435 1.87 -0.46 8.07
CA SER A 435 0.80 -1.36 8.51
C SER A 435 -0.30 -1.58 7.45
N SER A 436 -0.33 -0.73 6.41
CA SER A 436 -1.26 -0.79 5.29
C SER A 436 -0.68 -1.51 4.07
N LEU A 437 0.63 -1.78 4.05
CA LEU A 437 1.35 -2.26 2.87
C LEU A 437 1.98 -3.66 3.04
N TRP A 438 2.43 -4.00 4.24
CA TRP A 438 3.14 -5.23 4.61
C TRP A 438 2.37 -6.57 4.51
N MET A 439 1.08 -6.59 4.15
CA MET A 439 0.33 -7.84 4.13
C MET A 439 0.73 -8.75 2.97
N ASP A 440 0.88 -10.05 3.24
CA ASP A 440 1.22 -11.02 2.19
C ASP A 440 0.08 -11.22 1.19
N ARG A 441 -1.18 -11.11 1.63
CA ARG A 441 -2.36 -11.20 0.75
C ARG A 441 -2.58 -9.95 -0.12
N GLY A 442 -1.68 -8.97 -0.08
CA GLY A 442 -1.73 -7.76 -0.89
C GLY A 442 -1.93 -6.49 -0.06
N PRO A 443 -1.29 -5.37 -0.45
CA PRO A 443 -1.37 -4.07 0.23
C PRO A 443 -2.72 -3.37 0.02
N ILE A 444 -3.06 -2.44 0.91
CA ILE A 444 -4.27 -1.59 0.73
C ILE A 444 -4.20 -0.70 -0.50
N SER A 445 -3.00 -0.45 -1.03
CA SER A 445 -2.81 0.30 -2.28
C SER A 445 -3.54 -0.35 -3.46
N LEU A 446 -3.75 -1.67 -3.45
CA LEU A 446 -4.58 -2.37 -4.46
C LEU A 446 -6.04 -1.93 -4.44
N MET A 447 -6.56 -1.55 -3.27
CA MET A 447 -7.88 -0.93 -3.13
C MET A 447 -7.83 0.55 -3.48
N ALA A 448 -6.87 1.29 -2.93
CA ALA A 448 -6.78 2.74 -3.12
C ALA A 448 -6.48 3.14 -4.56
N ARG A 449 -5.80 2.28 -5.33
CA ARG A 449 -5.48 2.46 -6.74
C ARG A 449 -4.89 3.85 -7.07
N PRO A 450 -3.72 4.22 -6.53
CA PRO A 450 -3.11 5.52 -6.81
C PRO A 450 -2.77 5.70 -8.28
N HIS A 451 -2.90 6.94 -8.75
CA HIS A 451 -2.39 7.41 -10.02
C HIS A 451 -0.91 7.80 -9.90
N VAL A 452 -0.54 8.42 -8.78
CA VAL A 452 0.85 8.71 -8.41
C VAL A 452 1.13 8.08 -7.05
N ALA A 453 2.27 7.40 -6.88
CA ALA A 453 2.69 6.83 -5.61
C ALA A 453 4.09 7.34 -5.25
N ILE A 454 4.25 7.86 -4.03
CA ILE A 454 5.48 8.49 -3.54
C ILE A 454 6.02 7.67 -2.37
N VAL A 455 7.31 7.35 -2.43
CA VAL A 455 8.09 6.97 -1.25
C VAL A 455 8.86 8.22 -0.80
N THR A 456 8.71 8.67 0.44
CA THR A 456 9.40 9.87 0.94
C THR A 456 10.75 9.55 1.58
N GLU A 457 10.87 8.38 2.21
CA GLU A 457 12.09 7.90 2.87
C GLU A 457 12.00 6.38 3.15
N ILE A 458 13.16 5.71 3.17
CA ILE A 458 13.33 4.34 3.66
C ILE A 458 14.45 4.34 4.71
N GLY A 459 14.04 4.28 5.97
CA GLY A 459 14.94 4.01 7.11
C GLY A 459 14.47 2.79 7.88
N LEU A 460 15.20 2.40 8.93
CA LEU A 460 14.74 1.38 9.87
C LEU A 460 13.36 1.76 10.41
N SER A 461 12.35 0.93 10.12
CA SER A 461 11.00 1.11 10.64
C SER A 461 10.95 0.62 12.08
N GLN A 462 10.34 1.41 12.96
CA GLN A 462 10.11 1.02 14.36
C GLN A 462 8.99 -0.02 14.51
N THR A 463 8.36 -0.44 13.42
CA THR A 463 7.37 -1.52 13.48
C THR A 463 8.06 -2.87 13.64
N ARG A 464 7.60 -3.71 14.59
CA ARG A 464 8.05 -5.10 14.83
C ARG A 464 8.16 -6.02 13.62
N GLN A 465 7.62 -5.59 12.48
CA GLN A 465 7.43 -6.38 11.28
C GLN A 465 8.60 -6.26 10.31
N ALA A 466 9.31 -5.13 10.33
CA ALA A 466 10.53 -4.97 9.56
C ALA A 466 11.73 -5.00 10.50
N VAL A 467 12.57 -6.01 10.36
CA VAL A 467 13.81 -6.15 11.13
C VAL A 467 15.01 -5.54 10.43
N SER A 468 14.86 -5.12 9.16
CA SER A 468 15.92 -4.50 8.38
C SER A 468 15.41 -3.36 7.48
N VAL A 469 16.35 -2.59 6.92
CA VAL A 469 16.06 -1.50 5.97
C VAL A 469 15.53 -2.08 4.65
N GLU A 470 16.08 -3.19 4.19
CA GLU A 470 15.67 -3.91 2.97
C GLU A 470 14.24 -4.43 3.09
N GLN A 471 13.86 -4.95 4.27
CA GLN A 471 12.49 -5.39 4.53
C GLN A 471 11.53 -4.20 4.62
N THR A 472 11.98 -3.09 5.20
CA THR A 472 11.23 -1.83 5.19
C THR A 472 11.00 -1.34 3.76
N ALA A 473 12.04 -1.41 2.91
CA ALA A 473 11.96 -1.07 1.50
C ALA A 473 10.99 -1.98 0.75
N GLU A 474 11.02 -3.28 1.01
CA GLU A 474 10.09 -4.24 0.42
C GLU A 474 8.64 -3.88 0.76
N TYR A 475 8.33 -3.68 2.04
CA TYR A 475 6.97 -3.36 2.47
C TYR A 475 6.49 -2.02 1.95
N LYS A 476 7.29 -0.96 2.02
CA LYS A 476 6.90 0.36 1.50
C LYS A 476 6.73 0.36 -0.01
N SER A 477 7.57 -0.40 -0.74
CA SER A 477 7.46 -0.52 -2.20
C SER A 477 6.17 -1.24 -2.65
N ARG A 478 5.49 -1.98 -1.77
CA ARG A 478 4.16 -2.54 -2.08
C ARG A 478 3.11 -1.45 -2.35
N ILE A 479 3.37 -0.18 -2.01
CA ILE A 479 2.51 0.94 -2.47
C ILE A 479 2.35 0.95 -3.99
N PHE A 480 3.41 0.61 -4.74
CA PHE A 480 3.40 0.62 -6.21
C PHE A 480 2.53 -0.47 -6.81
N LEU A 481 2.26 -1.58 -6.10
CA LEU A 481 1.35 -2.63 -6.57
C LEU A 481 -0.06 -2.08 -6.84
N GLY A 482 -0.44 -1.01 -6.15
CA GLY A 482 -1.71 -0.33 -6.35
C GLY A 482 -1.80 0.54 -7.60
N LEU A 483 -0.67 0.89 -8.24
CA LEU A 483 -0.68 1.90 -9.30
C LEU A 483 -1.68 1.57 -10.42
N GLU A 484 -2.47 2.58 -10.79
CA GLU A 484 -3.31 2.51 -11.98
C GLU A 484 -2.44 2.30 -13.23
N PRO A 485 -2.95 1.66 -14.29
CA PRO A 485 -2.26 1.58 -15.57
C PRO A 485 -1.84 2.98 -16.08
N GLY A 486 -0.55 3.14 -16.36
CA GLY A 486 0.05 4.43 -16.73
C GLY A 486 0.42 5.33 -15.54
N GLY A 487 0.23 4.86 -14.30
CA GLY A 487 0.57 5.58 -13.08
C GLY A 487 2.07 5.83 -12.90
N VAL A 488 2.43 6.76 -12.01
CA VAL A 488 3.84 7.18 -11.80
C VAL A 488 4.28 6.80 -10.40
N ALA A 489 5.44 6.14 -10.32
CA ALA A 489 6.15 5.95 -9.06
C ALA A 489 7.19 7.05 -8.88
N ILE A 490 7.25 7.67 -7.70
CA ILE A 490 8.22 8.71 -7.36
C ILE A 490 9.08 8.20 -6.21
N VAL A 491 10.40 8.19 -6.43
CA VAL A 491 11.38 7.60 -5.52
C VAL A 491 12.56 8.57 -5.30
N PRO A 492 12.91 8.91 -4.06
CA PRO A 492 14.07 9.74 -3.78
C PRO A 492 15.37 8.98 -4.00
N ASP A 493 16.38 9.64 -4.55
CA ASP A 493 17.66 9.02 -4.94
C ASP A 493 18.56 8.65 -3.75
N HIS A 494 18.38 9.28 -2.60
CA HIS A 494 19.27 9.16 -1.45
C HIS A 494 18.98 7.94 -0.57
N ILE A 495 17.91 7.20 -0.85
CA ILE A 495 17.48 6.09 0.01
C ILE A 495 18.42 4.89 -0.13
N PRO A 496 18.78 4.21 0.98
CA PRO A 496 19.76 3.11 0.97
C PRO A 496 19.37 1.92 0.07
N CYS A 497 18.08 1.71 -0.19
CA CYS A 497 17.54 0.62 -1.02
C CYS A 497 17.00 1.10 -2.38
N LEU A 498 17.56 2.18 -2.96
CA LEU A 498 17.06 2.79 -4.19
C LEU A 498 16.79 1.78 -5.32
N LEU A 499 17.76 0.93 -5.64
CA LEU A 499 17.63 -0.04 -6.74
C LEU A 499 16.49 -1.02 -6.50
N GLN A 500 16.36 -1.55 -5.28
CA GLN A 500 15.27 -2.44 -4.89
C GLN A 500 13.91 -1.75 -5.05
N THR A 501 13.79 -0.50 -4.60
CA THR A 501 12.56 0.29 -4.68
C THR A 501 12.18 0.63 -6.13
N VAL A 502 13.16 1.01 -6.97
CA VAL A 502 12.95 1.27 -8.40
C VAL A 502 12.53 0.00 -9.15
N GLN A 503 13.17 -1.14 -8.87
CA GLN A 503 12.79 -2.43 -9.46
C GLN A 503 11.38 -2.86 -9.04
N ALA A 504 11.00 -2.63 -7.79
CA ALA A 504 9.65 -2.90 -7.31
C ALA A 504 8.61 -1.98 -8.00
N ALA A 505 8.91 -0.70 -8.15
CA ALA A 505 8.08 0.25 -8.88
C ALA A 505 7.89 -0.13 -10.34
N ALA A 506 8.97 -0.55 -11.02
CA ALA A 506 8.98 -0.91 -12.43
C ALA A 506 8.05 -2.09 -12.77
N ARG A 507 7.63 -2.91 -11.79
CA ARG A 507 6.66 -3.99 -12.01
C ARG A 507 5.34 -3.45 -12.54
N THR A 508 4.85 -2.34 -11.99
CA THR A 508 3.50 -1.82 -12.25
C THR A 508 3.47 -0.41 -12.82
N ALA A 509 4.41 0.46 -12.42
CA ALA A 509 4.41 1.88 -12.76
C ALA A 509 4.58 2.10 -14.26
N GLY A 510 3.75 2.95 -14.86
CA GLY A 510 3.89 3.42 -16.24
C GLY A 510 5.19 4.20 -16.46
N ALA A 511 5.59 4.99 -15.47
CA ALA A 511 6.90 5.63 -15.38
C ALA A 511 7.42 5.61 -13.94
N VAL A 512 8.73 5.54 -13.77
CA VAL A 512 9.41 5.69 -12.48
C VAL A 512 10.22 6.98 -12.55
N TRP A 513 9.97 7.89 -11.63
CA TRP A 513 10.68 9.16 -11.50
C TRP A 513 11.57 9.13 -10.27
N VAL A 514 12.88 9.18 -10.49
CA VAL A 514 13.87 9.37 -9.44
C VAL A 514 14.02 10.87 -9.17
N VAL A 515 13.93 11.27 -7.91
CA VAL A 515 13.98 12.69 -7.48
C VAL A 515 15.16 12.89 -6.54
N GLY A 516 16.00 13.89 -6.80
CA GLY A 516 17.12 14.19 -5.90
C GLY A 516 18.28 14.89 -6.60
N ARG A 517 19.50 14.76 -6.10
CA ARG A 517 20.67 15.49 -6.62
C ARG A 517 21.46 14.70 -7.68
N GLY A 518 21.24 13.39 -7.75
CA GLY A 518 21.96 12.48 -8.62
C GLY A 518 21.82 12.82 -10.10
N PRO A 519 22.84 12.52 -10.93
CA PRO A 519 22.84 12.85 -12.35
C PRO A 519 21.77 12.09 -13.15
N GLN A 520 21.27 10.97 -12.62
CA GLN A 520 20.23 10.13 -13.21
C GLN A 520 18.82 10.46 -12.71
N ALA A 521 18.65 11.51 -11.88
CA ALA A 521 17.33 11.91 -11.40
C ALA A 521 16.50 12.54 -12.53
N ASP A 522 15.26 12.10 -12.68
CA ASP A 522 14.26 12.67 -13.60
C ASP A 522 13.87 14.10 -13.17
N VAL A 523 13.78 14.34 -11.85
CA VAL A 523 13.64 15.66 -11.24
C VAL A 523 14.89 15.93 -10.40
N ARG A 524 15.82 16.70 -10.96
CA ARG A 524 17.15 16.90 -10.37
C ARG A 524 17.24 18.21 -9.61
N VAL A 525 17.52 18.16 -8.31
CA VAL A 525 17.90 19.31 -7.49
C VAL A 525 19.30 19.76 -7.87
N LEU A 526 19.40 20.95 -8.44
CA LEU A 526 20.66 21.56 -8.89
C LEU A 526 21.39 22.24 -7.73
N GLY A 527 20.65 22.83 -6.80
CA GLY A 527 21.21 23.57 -5.67
C GLY A 527 20.13 24.19 -4.81
N THR A 528 20.54 24.58 -3.60
CA THR A 528 19.72 25.32 -2.64
C THR A 528 20.53 26.46 -2.08
N GLU A 529 19.97 27.66 -2.08
CA GLU A 529 20.62 28.88 -1.60
C GLU A 529 19.76 29.49 -0.49
N PRO A 530 20.32 29.84 0.68
CA PRO A 530 19.56 30.52 1.73
C PRO A 530 18.96 31.83 1.23
N GLU A 531 17.67 32.07 1.51
CA GLU A 531 16.99 33.32 1.15
C GLU A 531 15.90 33.66 2.16
N GLY A 532 16.05 34.79 2.86
CA GLY A 532 15.16 35.18 3.96
C GLY A 532 15.15 34.12 5.06
N HIS A 533 13.95 33.71 5.50
CA HIS A 533 13.76 32.62 6.46
C HIS A 533 13.74 31.22 5.82
N GLY A 534 13.80 31.16 4.48
CA GLY A 534 13.68 29.94 3.70
C GLY A 534 14.93 29.68 2.84
N CYS A 535 14.72 28.99 1.72
CA CYS A 535 15.76 28.77 0.73
C CYS A 535 15.20 28.79 -0.69
N ARG A 536 15.98 29.35 -1.62
CA ARG A 536 15.74 29.21 -3.05
C ARG A 536 16.21 27.84 -3.50
N VAL A 537 15.33 27.12 -4.18
CA VAL A 537 15.62 25.78 -4.72
C VAL A 537 15.64 25.87 -6.24
N HIS A 538 16.65 25.26 -6.84
CA HIS A 538 16.76 25.11 -8.29
C HIS A 538 16.59 23.64 -8.67
N ILE A 539 15.66 23.34 -9.57
CA ILE A 539 15.41 21.99 -10.05
C ILE A 539 15.47 21.93 -11.58
N ALA A 540 16.00 20.84 -12.13
CA ALA A 540 15.93 20.53 -13.54
C ALA A 540 14.93 19.40 -13.79
N LEU A 541 14.07 19.59 -14.78
CA LEU A 541 13.11 18.59 -15.24
C LEU A 541 12.99 18.72 -16.76
N ARG A 542 13.14 17.59 -17.49
CA ARG A 542 12.97 17.55 -18.96
C ARG A 542 13.78 18.63 -19.70
N GLY A 543 15.01 18.90 -19.24
CA GLY A 543 15.91 19.90 -19.83
C GLY A 543 15.56 21.36 -19.52
N ARG A 544 14.56 21.63 -18.70
CA ARG A 544 14.21 22.97 -18.21
C ARG A 544 14.60 23.12 -16.75
N THR A 545 15.04 24.32 -16.39
CA THR A 545 15.32 24.68 -14.99
C THR A 545 14.13 25.47 -14.44
N HIS A 546 13.61 25.04 -13.31
CA HIS A 546 12.62 25.74 -12.53
C HIS A 546 13.23 26.20 -11.21
N SER A 547 12.76 27.32 -10.66
CA SER A 547 13.21 27.84 -9.39
C SER A 547 12.05 28.32 -8.55
N TYR A 548 12.12 28.08 -7.24
CA TYR A 548 11.12 28.54 -6.29
C TYR A 548 11.75 28.90 -4.95
N LEU A 549 11.11 29.81 -4.22
CA LEU A 549 11.40 30.05 -2.81
C LEU A 549 10.58 29.05 -1.98
N PHE A 550 11.27 28.25 -1.17
CA PHE A 550 10.65 27.36 -0.21
C PHE A 550 10.77 27.99 1.20
N PRO A 551 9.68 28.08 1.98
CA PRO A 551 9.64 28.91 3.19
C PRO A 551 10.48 28.38 4.36
N VAL A 552 11.07 27.18 4.26
CA VAL A 552 11.86 26.57 5.34
C VAL A 552 13.20 26.06 4.82
N ALA A 553 14.31 26.55 5.39
CA ALA A 553 15.66 26.12 5.04
C ALA A 553 16.05 24.77 5.69
N SER A 554 15.34 23.68 5.35
CA SER A 554 15.62 22.33 5.85
C SER A 554 15.82 21.37 4.67
N GLU A 555 16.93 20.65 4.64
CA GLU A 555 17.23 19.70 3.55
C GLU A 555 16.12 18.64 3.41
N GLY A 556 15.63 18.08 4.52
CA GLY A 556 14.55 17.10 4.49
C GLY A 556 13.23 17.67 3.94
N LEU A 557 12.90 18.92 4.28
CA LEU A 557 11.70 19.57 3.76
C LEU A 557 11.86 20.04 2.31
N VAL A 558 13.07 20.43 1.88
CA VAL A 558 13.37 20.65 0.48
C VAL A 558 13.17 19.36 -0.32
N ARG A 559 13.65 18.22 0.16
CA ARG A 559 13.39 16.92 -0.49
C ARG A 559 11.89 16.66 -0.61
N ASN A 560 11.12 16.84 0.47
CA ASN A 560 9.66 16.70 0.42
C ASN A 560 9.02 17.66 -0.59
N SER A 561 9.49 18.92 -0.70
CA SER A 561 8.94 19.86 -1.68
C SER A 561 9.22 19.45 -3.12
N THR A 562 10.39 18.89 -3.39
CA THR A 562 10.75 18.37 -4.72
C THR A 562 9.94 17.13 -5.09
N LEU A 563 9.64 16.24 -4.11
CA LEU A 563 8.75 15.10 -4.30
C LEU A 563 7.31 15.55 -4.59
N SER A 564 6.80 16.54 -3.86
CA SER A 564 5.46 17.11 -4.10
C SER A 564 5.38 17.84 -5.44
N PHE A 565 6.40 18.59 -5.84
CA PHE A 565 6.52 19.19 -7.17
C PHE A 565 6.47 18.11 -8.26
N ALA A 566 7.28 17.06 -8.12
CA ALA A 566 7.31 15.94 -9.05
C ALA A 566 5.92 15.28 -9.20
N ALA A 567 5.21 15.07 -8.08
CA ALA A 567 3.86 14.50 -8.10
C ALA A 567 2.84 15.39 -8.80
N LEU A 568 2.90 16.71 -8.57
CA LEU A 568 2.00 17.66 -9.20
C LEU A 568 2.19 17.68 -10.73
N VAL A 569 3.45 17.74 -11.18
CA VAL A 569 3.78 17.70 -12.61
C VAL A 569 3.42 16.33 -13.22
N ALA A 570 3.65 15.23 -12.50
CA ALA A 570 3.26 13.90 -12.96
C ALA A 570 1.75 13.78 -13.20
N MET A 571 0.91 14.53 -12.46
CA MET A 571 -0.53 14.64 -12.67
C MET A 571 -0.92 15.58 -13.83
N GLY A 572 0.05 16.19 -14.51
CA GLY A 572 -0.15 17.08 -15.65
C GLY A 572 -0.33 18.56 -15.30
N PHE A 573 -0.26 18.95 -14.03
CA PHE A 573 -0.37 20.35 -13.64
C PHE A 573 0.87 21.17 -14.05
N ASP A 574 0.66 22.48 -14.23
CA ASP A 574 1.70 23.40 -14.71
C ASP A 574 2.85 23.57 -13.69
N PRO A 575 4.11 23.29 -14.07
CA PRO A 575 5.26 23.43 -13.19
C PRO A 575 5.52 24.87 -12.73
N GLU A 576 5.33 25.88 -13.58
CA GLU A 576 5.58 27.28 -13.21
C GLU A 576 4.58 27.76 -12.16
N ALA A 577 3.30 27.41 -12.33
CA ALA A 577 2.28 27.70 -11.34
C ALA A 577 2.53 26.97 -10.00
N ALA A 578 3.14 25.78 -10.02
CA ALA A 578 3.60 25.09 -8.82
C ALA A 578 4.72 25.86 -8.12
N CYS A 579 5.73 26.31 -8.87
CA CYS A 579 6.82 27.13 -8.34
C CYS A 579 6.31 28.44 -7.72
N ALA A 580 5.35 29.10 -8.37
CA ALA A 580 4.74 30.33 -7.88
C ALA A 580 3.93 30.14 -6.58
N ARG A 581 3.38 28.95 -6.33
CA ARG A 581 2.63 28.64 -5.09
C ARG A 581 3.51 28.16 -3.94
N MET A 582 4.72 27.70 -4.21
CA MET A 582 5.63 27.15 -3.20
C MET A 582 5.88 28.09 -1.99
N PRO A 583 6.03 29.42 -2.15
CA PRO A 583 6.23 30.32 -1.01
C PRO A 583 5.05 30.33 -0.01
N GLY A 584 3.84 29.98 -0.47
CA GLY A 584 2.62 29.94 0.35
C GLY A 584 2.36 28.62 1.06
N VAL A 585 3.28 27.64 0.94
CA VAL A 585 3.15 26.32 1.56
C VAL A 585 3.11 26.43 3.09
N ARG A 586 2.12 25.77 3.69
CA ARG A 586 1.96 25.66 5.15
C ARG A 586 2.17 24.21 5.58
N LEU A 587 3.21 24.01 6.38
CA LEU A 587 3.47 22.71 7.01
C LEU A 587 2.48 22.47 8.16
N PRO A 588 2.22 21.20 8.53
CA PRO A 588 1.39 20.90 9.70
C PRO A 588 1.96 21.55 10.97
N ALA A 589 1.07 21.89 11.92
CA ALA A 589 1.48 22.38 13.23
C ALA A 589 2.45 21.37 13.88
N SER A 590 3.47 21.89 14.59
CA SER A 590 4.51 21.08 15.24
C SER A 590 5.37 20.22 14.30
N VAL A 591 5.54 20.65 13.04
CA VAL A 591 6.51 20.06 12.10
C VAL A 591 7.50 21.13 11.67
N MET A 592 8.64 21.19 12.35
CA MET A 592 9.70 22.20 12.14
C MET A 592 9.13 23.64 12.10
N HIS A 593 8.15 23.92 12.96
CA HIS A 593 7.48 25.21 12.99
C HIS A 593 8.32 26.22 13.76
N VAL A 594 8.91 27.17 13.04
CA VAL A 594 9.72 28.25 13.62
C VAL A 594 8.81 29.42 13.97
N GLN A 595 8.79 29.81 15.24
CA GLN A 595 7.97 30.91 15.73
C GLN A 595 8.70 31.72 16.81
N ALA A 596 8.34 33.00 16.92
CA ALA A 596 8.76 33.81 18.04
C ALA A 596 8.12 33.27 19.32
N LEU A 597 8.92 33.11 20.37
CA LEU A 597 8.47 32.76 21.70
C LEU A 597 8.67 33.98 22.59
N ARG A 598 7.57 34.48 23.13
CA ARG A 598 7.58 35.55 24.12
C ARG A 598 7.01 35.00 25.42
N THR A 599 7.82 34.99 26.46
CA THR A 599 7.36 34.59 27.79
C THR A 599 6.61 35.74 28.47
N GLU A 600 5.79 35.47 29.49
CA GLU A 600 5.16 36.44 30.39
C GLU A 600 6.21 37.33 31.08
N SER A 601 7.40 36.79 31.34
CA SER A 601 8.55 37.53 31.87
C SER A 601 9.18 38.50 30.85
N GLY A 602 8.69 38.52 29.60
CA GLY A 602 9.09 39.46 28.55
C GLY A 602 10.28 39.01 27.71
N VAL A 603 10.82 37.81 27.95
CA VAL A 603 11.95 37.25 27.20
C VAL A 603 11.56 36.98 25.75
N GLN A 604 12.44 37.30 24.81
CA GLN A 604 12.27 37.06 23.38
C GLN A 604 13.20 35.96 22.89
N ALA A 605 12.65 34.78 22.67
CA ALA A 605 13.35 33.62 22.12
C ALA A 605 12.75 33.17 20.77
N THR A 606 13.41 32.24 20.11
CA THR A 606 12.87 31.53 18.94
C THR A 606 12.57 30.09 19.31
N LEU A 607 11.35 29.63 19.05
CA LEU A 607 10.92 28.25 19.24
C LEU A 607 10.86 27.53 17.89
N ILE A 608 11.53 26.38 17.80
CA ILE A 608 11.34 25.37 16.75
C ILE A 608 10.48 24.27 17.36
N ASP A 609 9.18 24.28 17.04
CA ASP A 609 8.25 23.22 17.45
C ASP A 609 8.25 22.08 16.43
N ASP A 610 8.81 20.93 16.85
CA ASP A 610 8.81 19.66 16.13
C ASP A 610 8.29 18.51 17.03
N SER A 611 7.29 18.82 17.88
CA SER A 611 6.71 17.94 18.90
C SER A 611 5.61 17.00 18.40
N TRP A 612 5.46 16.82 17.08
CA TRP A 612 4.41 15.95 16.54
C TRP A 612 4.73 14.45 16.67
N ASN A 613 5.91 14.04 16.24
CA ASN A 613 6.35 12.64 16.19
C ASN A 613 7.89 12.61 16.26
N ALA A 614 8.45 11.58 16.89
CA ALA A 614 9.88 11.35 16.93
C ALA A 614 10.29 10.02 16.28
N GLU A 615 11.25 10.13 15.37
CA GLU A 615 11.96 9.05 14.71
C GLU A 615 13.45 9.41 14.76
N VAL A 616 14.36 8.44 14.83
CA VAL A 616 15.82 8.74 14.90
C VAL A 616 16.25 9.66 13.75
N MET A 617 15.75 9.39 12.54
CA MET A 617 16.03 10.24 11.37
C MET A 617 15.42 11.64 11.49
N SER A 618 14.21 11.78 12.06
CA SER A 618 13.63 13.12 12.25
C SER A 618 14.38 13.90 13.32
N MET A 619 14.83 13.25 14.41
CA MET A 619 15.66 13.86 15.46
C MET A 619 16.95 14.44 14.89
N ARG A 620 17.64 13.66 14.06
CA ARG A 620 18.86 14.10 13.36
C ARG A 620 18.60 15.30 12.44
N ASN A 621 17.51 15.28 11.67
CA ASN A 621 17.17 16.39 10.78
C ASN A 621 16.87 17.68 11.55
N ALA A 622 16.18 17.59 12.70
CA ALA A 622 15.92 18.76 13.55
C ALA A 622 17.20 19.32 14.19
N MET A 623 18.10 18.45 14.64
CA MET A 623 19.42 18.83 15.17
C MET A 623 20.29 19.50 14.09
N ALA A 624 20.29 18.95 12.86
CA ALA A 624 20.97 19.57 11.73
C ALA A 624 20.37 20.94 11.37
N PHE A 625 19.05 21.09 11.43
CA PHE A 625 18.41 22.38 11.23
C PHE A 625 18.82 23.40 12.30
N VAL A 626 18.85 23.02 13.58
CA VAL A 626 19.33 23.88 14.68
C VAL A 626 20.78 24.32 14.48
N ARG A 627 21.64 23.42 14.00
CA ARG A 627 23.03 23.71 13.66
C ARG A 627 23.14 24.85 12.65
N ASP A 628 22.34 24.75 11.59
CA ASP A 628 22.44 25.63 10.42
C ASP A 628 21.59 26.91 10.59
N TYR A 629 20.66 26.92 11.55
CA TYR A 629 19.83 28.07 11.88
C TYR A 629 20.68 29.28 12.34
N GLY A 630 20.35 30.45 11.78
CA GLY A 630 21.04 31.71 12.10
C GLY A 630 22.38 31.91 11.38
N ARG A 631 22.82 30.99 10.51
CA ARG A 631 24.12 31.06 9.82
C ARG A 631 24.10 31.71 8.43
N GLY A 632 22.96 32.28 8.01
CA GLY A 632 22.78 32.93 6.71
C GLY A 632 22.81 34.46 6.76
N ASN A 633 23.04 35.11 5.61
CA ASN A 633 23.01 36.56 5.49
C ASN A 633 21.61 37.11 5.86
N GLY A 634 21.55 37.99 6.87
CA GLY A 634 20.30 38.61 7.33
C GLY A 634 19.50 37.82 8.37
N ALA A 635 20.05 36.72 8.90
CA ALA A 635 19.40 35.97 9.97
C ALA A 635 19.61 36.61 11.35
N THR A 636 18.61 36.51 12.23
CA THR A 636 18.75 36.93 13.63
C THR A 636 19.86 36.11 14.31
N PRO A 637 20.86 36.75 14.94
CA PRO A 637 21.90 36.03 15.67
C PRO A 637 21.29 35.15 16.76
N VAL A 638 21.71 33.88 16.80
CA VAL A 638 21.33 32.95 17.87
C VAL A 638 22.36 33.08 18.99
N ALA A 639 21.90 33.48 20.18
CA ALA A 639 22.76 33.63 21.36
C ALA A 639 23.17 32.26 21.92
N ARG A 640 22.19 31.40 22.17
CA ARG A 640 22.37 30.04 22.72
C ARG A 640 21.42 29.08 22.02
N ARG A 641 21.84 27.81 21.91
CA ARG A 641 21.02 26.73 21.33
C ARG A 641 20.62 25.75 22.43
N ILE A 642 19.32 25.59 22.64
CA ILE A 642 18.73 24.79 23.71
C ILE A 642 17.84 23.72 23.06
N ALA A 643 17.80 22.53 23.64
CA ALA A 643 16.88 21.48 23.23
C ALA A 643 16.06 20.94 24.40
N MET A 644 14.78 20.75 24.15
CA MET A 644 13.85 19.97 24.94
C MET A 644 13.51 18.71 24.16
N LEU A 645 14.07 17.57 24.59
CA LEU A 645 13.97 16.31 23.86
C LEU A 645 13.05 15.30 24.58
N GLY A 646 12.05 14.80 23.86
CA GLY A 646 11.10 13.79 24.32
C GLY A 646 11.33 12.44 23.66
N ARG A 647 10.92 11.38 24.35
CA ARG A 647 11.03 9.96 23.92
C ARG A 647 10.72 9.70 22.44
N ILE A 648 11.39 8.69 21.90
CA ILE A 648 11.00 7.99 20.68
C ILE A 648 10.21 6.72 21.09
N VAL A 649 8.99 6.54 20.58
CA VAL A 649 8.10 5.42 20.96
C VAL A 649 8.30 4.19 20.08
N ASN A 650 7.67 3.06 20.41
CA ASN A 650 7.59 1.85 19.56
C ASN A 650 8.93 1.19 19.17
N LEU A 651 10.04 1.48 19.86
CA LEU A 651 11.36 0.89 19.57
C LEU A 651 11.61 -0.49 20.20
N ASP A 652 10.77 -0.92 21.15
CA ASP A 652 10.92 -2.17 21.91
C ASP A 652 12.38 -2.38 22.39
N HIS A 653 13.04 -3.48 22.02
CA HIS A 653 14.41 -3.84 22.43
C HIS A 653 15.49 -2.93 21.82
N ALA A 654 15.17 -2.17 20.77
CA ALA A 654 16.11 -1.22 20.16
C ALA A 654 16.10 0.15 20.84
N ALA A 655 15.21 0.37 21.82
CA ALA A 655 14.99 1.68 22.42
C ALA A 655 16.28 2.29 22.98
N GLU A 656 17.06 1.53 23.75
CA GLU A 656 18.32 1.98 24.32
C GLU A 656 19.32 2.41 23.25
N ALA A 657 19.67 1.50 22.33
CA ALA A 657 20.65 1.76 21.28
C ALA A 657 20.27 2.97 20.41
N MET A 658 18.98 3.11 20.08
CA MET A 658 18.49 4.22 19.26
C MET A 658 18.55 5.56 19.99
N HIS A 659 18.21 5.63 21.29
CA HIS A 659 18.32 6.87 22.06
C HIS A 659 19.79 7.26 22.28
N ARG A 660 20.68 6.31 22.59
CA ARG A 660 22.14 6.56 22.65
C ARG A 660 22.68 7.09 21.32
N SER A 661 22.17 6.60 20.19
CA SER A 661 22.60 7.03 18.85
C SER A 661 22.31 8.50 18.51
N LEU A 662 21.57 9.22 19.35
CA LEU A 662 21.29 10.65 19.21
C LEU A 662 22.41 11.55 19.74
N ALA A 663 23.35 11.01 20.54
CA ALA A 663 24.39 11.80 21.19
C ALA A 663 25.30 12.54 20.21
N ALA A 664 25.89 11.84 19.23
CA ALA A 664 26.76 12.47 18.24
C ALA A 664 26.05 13.57 17.41
N PRO A 665 24.86 13.33 16.81
CA PRO A 665 24.10 14.39 16.15
C PRO A 665 23.75 15.58 17.05
N LEU A 666 23.49 15.35 18.34
CA LEU A 666 23.18 16.38 19.30
C LEU A 666 24.42 17.24 19.62
N LEU A 667 25.60 16.64 19.78
CA LEU A 667 26.86 17.36 19.95
C LEU A 667 27.20 18.20 18.71
N ASP A 668 27.05 17.63 17.51
CA ASP A 668 27.33 18.31 16.23
C ASP A 668 26.37 19.48 15.95
N SER A 669 25.24 19.54 16.64
CA SER A 669 24.22 20.59 16.44
C SER A 669 24.61 21.95 17.03
N GLY A 670 25.59 21.97 17.94
CA GLY A 670 25.94 23.16 18.72
C GLY A 670 24.91 23.53 19.78
N ILE A 671 23.97 22.63 20.11
CA ILE A 671 23.13 22.74 21.31
C ILE A 671 24.04 22.68 22.54
N GLU A 672 23.88 23.63 23.46
CA GLU A 672 24.70 23.77 24.67
C GLU A 672 23.94 23.38 25.95
N HIS A 673 22.61 23.35 25.89
CA HIS A 673 21.76 22.96 27.02
C HIS A 673 20.65 22.01 26.60
N VAL A 674 20.52 20.87 27.27
CA VAL A 674 19.60 19.78 26.91
C VAL A 674 18.71 19.43 28.10
N VAL A 675 17.43 19.75 27.98
CA VAL A 675 16.36 19.30 28.86
C VAL A 675 15.70 18.08 28.22
N THR A 676 15.27 17.13 29.05
CA THR A 676 14.73 15.85 28.54
C THR A 676 13.42 15.46 29.22
N HIS A 677 12.58 14.75 28.49
CA HIS A 677 11.30 14.23 28.97
C HIS A 677 11.09 12.76 28.61
N GLY A 678 10.67 11.96 29.60
CA GLY A 678 10.32 10.56 29.43
C GLY A 678 11.49 9.58 29.61
N GLN A 679 11.19 8.44 30.22
CA GLN A 679 12.16 7.48 30.75
C GLN A 679 13.25 7.07 29.75
N GLU A 680 12.92 6.89 28.47
CA GLU A 680 13.86 6.46 27.44
C GLU A 680 14.96 7.50 27.14
N MET A 681 14.72 8.77 27.43
CA MET A 681 15.74 9.80 27.26
C MET A 681 16.89 9.70 28.26
N ARG A 682 16.75 8.90 29.34
CA ARG A 682 17.84 8.65 30.29
C ARG A 682 19.06 8.02 29.62
N TRP A 683 18.86 7.12 28.66
CA TRP A 683 19.97 6.51 27.90
C TRP A 683 20.76 7.53 27.08
N LEU A 684 20.08 8.53 26.47
CA LEU A 684 20.77 9.63 25.81
C LEU A 684 21.59 10.44 26.82
N ARG A 685 21.02 10.75 27.99
CA ARG A 685 21.71 11.56 29.02
C ARG A 685 23.02 10.93 29.48
N GLU A 686 23.09 9.60 29.57
CA GLU A 686 24.32 8.88 29.95
C GLU A 686 25.47 9.09 28.97
N GLU A 687 25.17 9.37 27.69
CA GLU A 687 26.16 9.61 26.64
C GLU A 687 26.60 11.09 26.56
N MET A 688 25.92 12.00 27.27
CA MET A 688 26.12 13.44 27.12
C MET A 688 27.05 14.02 28.19
N PRO A 689 27.86 15.03 27.87
CA PRO A 689 28.66 15.76 28.86
C PRO A 689 27.75 16.38 29.94
N ALA A 690 28.12 16.20 31.22
CA ALA A 690 27.34 16.72 32.35
C ALA A 690 27.12 18.24 32.29
N SER A 691 28.06 18.99 31.68
CA SER A 691 27.97 20.44 31.51
C SER A 691 26.84 20.89 30.57
N MET A 692 26.35 20.01 29.69
CA MET A 692 25.24 20.31 28.77
C MET A 692 23.87 19.91 29.32
N LEU A 693 23.83 19.08 30.36
CA LEU A 693 22.59 18.47 30.82
C LEU A 693 21.82 19.42 31.74
N GLY A 694 20.64 19.83 31.26
CA GLY A 694 19.58 20.38 32.11
C GLY A 694 18.79 19.28 32.84
N PRO A 695 17.72 19.64 33.55
CA PRO A 695 16.89 18.68 34.28
C PRO A 695 16.21 17.64 33.38
N HIS A 696 15.73 16.57 34.01
CA HIS A 696 14.88 15.55 33.40
C HIS A 696 13.50 15.63 34.02
N PHE A 697 12.45 15.61 33.19
CA PHE A 697 11.07 15.73 33.62
C PHE A 697 10.22 14.55 33.17
N GLU A 698 9.15 14.29 33.92
CA GLU A 698 8.07 13.36 33.54
C GLU A 698 6.74 14.11 33.31
N SER A 699 6.76 15.45 33.43
CA SER A 699 5.64 16.35 33.20
C SER A 699 6.02 17.47 32.23
N ALA A 700 5.20 17.68 31.22
CA ALA A 700 5.30 18.80 30.28
C ALA A 700 5.15 20.15 30.98
N ALA A 701 4.29 20.24 32.01
CA ALA A 701 4.07 21.47 32.77
C ALA A 701 5.31 21.88 33.58
N GLU A 702 5.95 20.92 34.25
CA GLU A 702 7.20 21.20 34.99
C GLU A 702 8.33 21.60 34.05
N ALA A 703 8.45 20.92 32.91
CA ALA A 703 9.45 21.24 31.91
C ALA A 703 9.24 22.64 31.30
N ALA A 704 7.99 22.98 30.96
CA ALA A 704 7.64 24.30 30.45
C ALA A 704 7.92 25.39 31.50
N GLY A 705 7.57 25.15 32.77
CA GLY A 705 7.86 26.08 33.87
C GLY A 705 9.36 26.35 34.05
N TYR A 706 10.19 25.30 34.01
CA TYR A 706 11.65 25.45 34.04
C TYR A 706 12.17 26.26 32.84
N LEU A 707 11.73 25.92 31.62
CA LEU A 707 12.16 26.59 30.40
C LEU A 707 11.74 28.07 30.40
N GLY A 708 10.52 28.40 30.81
CA GLY A 708 10.04 29.78 30.93
C GLY A 708 10.89 30.64 31.87
N ALA A 709 11.45 30.04 32.93
CA ALA A 709 12.37 30.72 33.84
C ALA A 709 13.84 30.74 33.37
N PHE A 710 14.25 29.80 32.52
CA PHE A 710 15.64 29.61 32.08
C PHE A 710 16.00 30.39 30.81
N LEU A 711 15.02 30.55 29.90
CA LEU A 711 15.22 31.20 28.62
C LEU A 711 15.64 32.66 28.79
N ARG A 712 16.46 33.13 27.84
CA ARG A 712 16.97 34.49 27.74
C ARG A 712 16.78 35.02 26.32
N ASP A 713 16.91 36.33 26.18
CA ASP A 713 16.78 36.99 24.88
C ASP A 713 17.77 36.42 23.86
N GLY A 714 17.26 36.10 22.67
CA GLY A 714 18.06 35.55 21.57
C GLY A 714 18.31 34.04 21.63
N ASP A 715 17.75 33.33 22.61
CA ASP A 715 17.83 31.87 22.66
C ASP A 715 17.05 31.21 21.52
N LEU A 716 17.57 30.09 21.02
CA LEU A 716 16.89 29.17 20.11
C LEU A 716 16.55 27.89 20.84
N LEU A 717 15.26 27.60 21.01
CA LEU A 717 14.75 26.40 21.65
C LEU A 717 14.18 25.42 20.62
N LEU A 718 14.74 24.22 20.54
CA LEU A 718 14.14 23.09 19.84
C LEU A 718 13.27 22.28 20.80
N VAL A 719 11.99 22.10 20.50
CA VAL A 719 11.12 21.14 21.20
C VAL A 719 10.83 19.98 20.27
N LYS A 720 11.34 18.79 20.60
CA LYS A 720 11.19 17.62 19.74
C LYS A 720 11.03 16.32 20.52
N GLY A 721 9.97 15.59 20.19
CA GLY A 721 9.62 14.34 20.86
C GLY A 721 8.31 13.79 20.31
N ASP A 722 7.98 12.56 20.70
CA ASP A 722 6.70 11.96 20.35
C ASP A 722 5.61 12.35 21.37
N ARG A 723 4.41 12.65 20.88
CA ARG A 723 3.23 12.94 21.71
C ARG A 723 2.39 11.69 22.03
N ASP A 724 2.62 10.56 21.37
CA ASP A 724 1.91 9.32 21.64
C ASP A 724 2.21 8.85 23.07
N ARG A 725 1.16 8.72 23.88
CA ARG A 725 1.24 8.31 25.30
C ARG A 725 2.17 9.21 26.13
N SER A 726 2.22 10.50 25.79
CA SER A 726 2.96 11.52 26.53
C SER A 726 2.21 12.86 26.45
N ASP A 727 2.32 13.66 27.50
CA ASP A 727 1.95 15.08 27.54
C ASP A 727 2.98 15.99 26.85
N PHE A 728 4.06 15.44 26.28
CA PHE A 728 5.15 16.20 25.66
C PHE A 728 4.67 17.19 24.58
N GLY A 729 3.59 16.84 23.86
CA GLY A 729 2.99 17.70 22.84
C GLY A 729 2.40 19.00 23.37
N ASP A 730 2.18 19.12 24.68
CA ASP A 730 1.59 20.30 25.31
C ASP A 730 2.65 21.38 25.62
N ILE A 731 3.94 21.02 25.62
CA ILE A 731 5.05 21.93 25.97
C ILE A 731 5.03 23.23 25.15
N PRO A 732 4.90 23.21 23.80
CA PRO A 732 4.86 24.46 23.02
C PRO A 732 3.73 25.40 23.43
N GLU A 733 2.52 24.87 23.69
CA GLU A 733 1.37 25.66 24.10
C GLU A 733 1.55 26.21 25.53
N LEU A 734 2.08 25.38 26.44
CA LEU A 734 2.38 25.80 27.81
C LEU A 734 3.45 26.90 27.85
N LEU A 735 4.49 26.81 27.01
CA LEU A 735 5.51 27.85 26.90
C LEU A 735 4.97 29.20 26.40
N GLN A 736 3.91 29.20 25.60
CA GLN A 736 3.26 30.44 25.13
C GLN A 736 2.34 31.08 26.17
N LYS A 737 1.91 30.31 27.17
CA LYS A 737 1.09 30.77 28.30
C LYS A 737 1.91 31.21 29.51
N LEU A 738 3.21 30.90 29.52
CA LEU A 738 4.21 31.32 30.51
C LEU A 738 4.98 32.52 30.00
#